data_AF-A0A397U3N3-F1
#
_entry.id   AF-A0A397U3N3-F1
#
_cell.length_a   1.000
_cell.length_b   1.000
_cell.length_c   1.000
_cell.angle_alpha   90.00
_cell.angle_beta   90.00
_cell.angle_gamma   90.00
#
_symmetry.space_group_name_H-M   'P 1'
#
loop_
_entity.id
_entity.type
_entity.pdbx_description
1 polymer ?
#
loop_
_entity_poly.entity_id
_entity_poly.type
_entity_poly.pdbx_seq_one_letter_code
_entity_poly.pdbx_strand_id
1 'polypeptide(L)'
;MEGQVIHYSGENYLNSIPTRDDIAVENDEGVTAVLEDAISKHQEIPFMPVDIEEAREYINQIPYYVLRLYGPLINGQKAVVTITGIKVFFDIRVPDNTSIPKFWSKVKGILSIGEDSSGGTVNMNLIRMECIKAYPICGYHAEKKLYLRIITPNKDQRFTTLDIISSYNSKTEQESRLETASDDSGTYYRKVAREYRIPLSRWGLISDYKYNFSAPYYTKSKLCLHAFYVHIDNFRSVDNLESLYKTYPLSLTIRDRTLVLTWDIEAYDSCGSGKLPEAKDDTAQAFMIGMTIHWKDDPVPLKRICLVDVKTKSDPRWVTIICGNQTNLLKAFALCWKAFAPDIQLGFNDSGYDWPFIVEKTRKLEVLEWMVQRMSANPHKKANTNSILTWSYFGGTGEPSSSSFFRRNSRWGNSQQGSGHRKTIARDSINIKIDPRLSFESSFLKLPGCVPIDVCASFLQLHPHSKKRSLEFFLEKCGLDGKANMPMSSLWKYYSEAKNGTSGSSAKNMHGVADYCIIDALHCQELMVKCNIINDYREVASIAYISLFDSHYYAIGMKVCNLLGAEAWAQDILFSMRISNQRESGKYPGAYVFPPEKGLENKRPVTGLDFASLYPSIIMAYNLSPEKMISTLSEADKLKRENKVLHSIEFKYKGNPVRAWTVRHGNKSDQKGLFPKILENLLNVRNKMKAQLKPLGKKKDHVGKVKSRMEEASESFSVASVIKDVLSSIEDKNEHAEIANTLNPFISLSYDVFRKEYSSICFDYNSLNSKQKAVKLYMNSFYGETGNSNSPFYKLELAGGVTSAGQENIKRVAEYVKKKGFGIKYGNTDSLYLTCPDFCYEKCDLAYNDGKGATSKLKY
;
A
#
# COMPACT_ATOMS: atom_id res chain seq x y z
N MET A 1 20.58 -24.45 28.97
CA MET A 1 20.67 -25.24 27.72
C MET A 1 21.61 -24.52 26.78
N GLU A 2 22.51 -25.24 26.10
CA GLU A 2 23.34 -24.64 25.05
C GLU A 2 22.50 -24.35 23.80
N GLY A 3 22.78 -23.23 23.13
CA GLY A 3 22.12 -22.87 21.88
C GLY A 3 22.66 -23.66 20.68
N GLN A 4 21.86 -23.74 19.62
CA GLN A 4 22.26 -24.40 18.38
C GLN A 4 23.35 -23.57 17.66
N VAL A 5 24.48 -24.20 17.35
CA VAL A 5 25.59 -23.58 16.59
C VAL A 5 25.84 -24.35 15.30
N ILE A 6 25.89 -23.62 14.19
CA ILE A 6 26.18 -24.13 12.85
C ILE A 6 27.47 -23.47 12.37
N HIS A 7 28.40 -24.27 11.84
CA HIS A 7 29.59 -23.75 11.16
C HIS A 7 29.36 -23.82 9.65
N TYR A 8 29.52 -22.69 8.96
CA TYR A 8 29.34 -22.59 7.51
C TYR A 8 30.66 -22.23 6.84
N SER A 9 31.11 -23.06 5.91
CA SER A 9 32.43 -22.95 5.28
C SER A 9 32.37 -22.61 3.80
N GLY A 10 31.21 -22.19 3.29
CA GLY A 10 31.04 -21.70 1.91
C GLY A 10 30.35 -22.68 0.96
N GLU A 11 29.73 -23.74 1.50
CA GLU A 11 28.98 -24.74 0.74
C GLU A 11 27.74 -24.15 0.03
N ASN A 12 27.19 -24.86 -0.95
CA ASN A 12 26.00 -24.41 -1.69
C ASN A 12 24.65 -24.68 -0.96
N TYR A 13 24.71 -25.21 0.25
CA TYR A 13 23.59 -25.57 1.10
C TYR A 13 23.91 -25.22 2.55
N LEU A 14 22.89 -25.21 3.40
CA LEU A 14 23.02 -24.95 4.84
C LEU A 14 22.20 -26.01 5.56
N ASN A 15 22.89 -26.90 6.29
CA ASN A 15 22.26 -28.00 7.00
C ASN A 15 21.68 -27.52 8.34
N SER A 16 20.70 -28.24 8.86
CA SER A 16 20.17 -28.06 10.22
C SER A 16 19.48 -26.71 10.49
N ILE A 17 19.04 -26.00 9.44
CA ILE A 17 18.12 -24.86 9.55
C ILE A 17 16.73 -25.30 9.13
N PRO A 18 15.68 -24.98 9.91
CA PRO A 18 14.31 -25.27 9.49
C PRO A 18 13.94 -24.47 8.24
N THR A 19 13.26 -25.13 7.31
CA THR A 19 12.67 -24.51 6.13
C THR A 19 11.31 -23.89 6.46
N ARG A 20 10.75 -23.12 5.52
CA ARG A 20 9.36 -22.65 5.59
C ARG A 20 8.37 -23.80 5.77
N ASP A 21 8.60 -24.92 5.10
CA ASP A 21 7.71 -26.06 5.15
C ASP A 21 7.79 -26.74 6.53
N ASP A 22 8.98 -26.83 7.12
CA ASP A 22 9.14 -27.30 8.51
C ASP A 22 8.36 -26.40 9.49
N ILE A 23 8.45 -25.07 9.33
CA ILE A 23 7.69 -24.10 10.14
C ILE A 23 6.18 -24.26 9.93
N ALA A 24 5.72 -24.48 8.69
CA ALA A 24 4.31 -24.70 8.41
C ALA A 24 3.79 -25.98 9.09
N VAL A 25 4.58 -27.07 9.06
CA VAL A 25 4.26 -28.35 9.71
C VAL A 25 4.26 -28.23 11.23
N GLU A 26 5.26 -27.55 11.83
CA GLU A 26 5.31 -27.26 13.28
C GLU A 26 4.04 -26.55 13.77
N ASN A 27 3.34 -25.84 12.88
CA ASN A 27 2.15 -25.06 13.17
C ASN A 27 0.90 -25.57 12.42
N ASP A 28 0.87 -26.81 11.92
CA ASP A 28 -0.12 -27.21 10.89
C ASP A 28 -1.60 -27.10 11.33
N GLU A 29 -1.91 -27.30 12.61
CA GLU A 29 -3.30 -27.37 13.13
C GLU A 29 -4.20 -28.37 12.34
N GLY A 30 -3.60 -29.38 11.67
CA GLY A 30 -4.29 -30.38 10.84
C GLY A 30 -4.71 -29.89 9.44
N VAL A 31 -4.29 -28.69 9.05
CA VAL A 31 -4.76 -27.98 7.85
C VAL A 31 -4.11 -28.53 6.58
N THR A 32 -2.86 -29.02 6.65
CA THR A 32 -2.16 -29.57 5.49
C THR A 32 -2.88 -30.80 4.96
N ALA A 33 -3.34 -31.71 5.82
CA ALA A 33 -4.11 -32.88 5.39
C ALA A 33 -5.42 -32.49 4.68
N VAL A 34 -6.12 -31.47 5.18
CA VAL A 34 -7.35 -30.94 4.56
C VAL A 34 -7.04 -30.30 3.20
N LEU A 35 -5.94 -29.55 3.11
CA LEU A 35 -5.50 -28.91 1.87
C LEU A 35 -5.08 -29.93 0.82
N GLU A 36 -4.33 -30.97 1.20
CA GLU A 36 -3.92 -32.06 0.31
C GLU A 36 -5.12 -32.86 -0.20
N ASP A 37 -6.10 -33.15 0.67
CA ASP A 37 -7.36 -33.78 0.28
C ASP A 37 -8.13 -32.91 -0.73
N ALA A 38 -8.25 -31.60 -0.47
CA ALA A 38 -8.89 -30.65 -1.37
C ALA A 38 -8.17 -30.58 -2.74
N ILE A 39 -6.84 -30.58 -2.76
CA ILE A 39 -6.05 -30.62 -3.99
C ILE A 39 -6.29 -31.93 -4.76
N SER A 40 -6.26 -33.07 -4.06
CA SER A 40 -6.46 -34.38 -4.68
C SER A 40 -7.85 -34.50 -5.34
N LYS A 41 -8.87 -33.92 -4.70
CA LYS A 41 -10.26 -33.87 -5.18
C LYS A 41 -10.52 -32.72 -6.15
N HIS A 42 -9.50 -31.93 -6.52
CA HIS A 42 -9.62 -30.76 -7.40
C HIS A 42 -10.68 -29.74 -6.91
N GLN A 43 -10.80 -29.58 -5.59
CA GLN A 43 -11.69 -28.61 -4.97
C GLN A 43 -11.09 -27.19 -4.99
N GLU A 44 -11.90 -26.19 -4.67
CA GLU A 44 -11.45 -24.79 -4.61
C GLU A 44 -10.40 -24.59 -3.52
N ILE A 45 -9.28 -23.94 -3.86
CA ILE A 45 -8.15 -23.73 -2.96
C ILE A 45 -8.04 -22.25 -2.57
N PRO A 46 -8.07 -21.91 -1.27
CA PRO A 46 -7.83 -20.55 -0.81
C PRO A 46 -6.35 -20.18 -0.94
N PHE A 47 -6.09 -19.00 -1.49
CA PHE A 47 -4.75 -18.46 -1.71
C PHE A 47 -4.70 -16.98 -1.34
N MET A 48 -3.60 -16.56 -0.72
CA MET A 48 -3.38 -15.16 -0.35
C MET A 48 -2.27 -14.55 -1.20
N PRO A 49 -2.59 -13.74 -2.24
CA PRO A 49 -1.56 -13.05 -3.00
C PRO A 49 -0.85 -11.98 -2.15
N VAL A 50 0.47 -11.93 -2.22
CA VAL A 50 1.33 -10.95 -1.56
C VAL A 50 2.18 -10.19 -2.57
N ASP A 51 2.79 -10.91 -3.53
CA ASP A 51 3.61 -10.33 -4.59
C ASP A 51 3.10 -10.73 -5.98
N ILE A 52 3.46 -9.92 -6.98
CA ILE A 52 3.02 -10.10 -8.37
C ILE A 52 4.19 -9.90 -9.34
N GLU A 53 4.23 -10.74 -10.37
CA GLU A 53 5.17 -10.65 -11.48
C GLU A 53 4.45 -10.76 -12.82
N GLU A 54 4.79 -9.84 -13.73
CA GLU A 54 4.37 -9.91 -15.13
C GLU A 54 5.30 -10.84 -15.91
N ALA A 55 4.76 -11.88 -16.55
CA ALA A 55 5.54 -12.89 -17.25
C ALA A 55 4.95 -13.21 -18.64
N ARG A 56 5.60 -14.14 -19.34
CA ARG A 56 5.16 -14.65 -20.64
C ARG A 56 5.14 -16.16 -20.66
N GLU A 57 4.18 -16.71 -21.39
CA GLU A 57 4.12 -18.13 -21.72
C GLU A 57 4.08 -18.32 -23.23
N TYR A 58 4.84 -19.30 -23.72
CA TYR A 58 4.93 -19.58 -25.15
C TYR A 58 3.91 -20.64 -25.53
N ILE A 59 2.97 -20.27 -26.40
CA ILE A 59 2.02 -21.20 -27.01
C ILE A 59 2.23 -21.11 -28.51
N ASN A 60 2.60 -22.23 -29.16
CA ASN A 60 2.94 -22.27 -30.58
C ASN A 60 3.96 -21.18 -30.98
N GLN A 61 5.03 -21.03 -30.18
CA GLN A 61 6.08 -20.01 -30.33
C GLN A 61 5.63 -18.54 -30.14
N ILE A 62 4.36 -18.28 -29.87
CA ILE A 62 3.85 -16.93 -29.59
C ILE A 62 3.91 -16.70 -28.07
N PRO A 63 4.60 -15.64 -27.60
CA PRO A 63 4.62 -15.30 -26.19
C PRO A 63 3.33 -14.56 -25.80
N TYR A 64 2.51 -15.21 -24.99
CA TYR A 64 1.31 -14.67 -24.37
C TYR A 64 1.62 -14.07 -23.01
N TYR A 65 0.92 -12.99 -22.66
CA TYR A 65 1.02 -12.38 -21.34
C TYR A 65 0.35 -13.23 -20.27
N VAL A 66 1.04 -13.43 -19.14
CA VAL A 66 0.50 -14.08 -17.94
C VAL A 66 0.89 -13.29 -16.69
N LEU A 67 0.13 -13.46 -15.61
CA LEU A 67 0.46 -12.93 -14.29
C LEU A 67 0.84 -14.06 -13.35
N ARG A 68 1.96 -13.92 -12.64
CA ARG A 68 2.33 -14.82 -11.55
C ARG A 68 2.08 -14.14 -10.22
N LEU A 69 1.24 -14.74 -9.41
CA LEU A 69 0.94 -14.29 -8.05
C LEU A 69 1.68 -15.20 -7.08
N TYR A 70 2.37 -14.61 -6.10
CA TYR A 70 3.11 -15.35 -5.08
C TYR A 70 2.52 -15.05 -3.71
N GLY A 71 2.44 -16.07 -2.85
CA GLY A 71 2.01 -15.91 -1.46
C GLY A 71 1.72 -17.25 -0.78
N PRO A 72 1.21 -17.23 0.45
CA PRO A 72 0.89 -18.45 1.20
C PRO A 72 -0.45 -19.08 0.78
N LEU A 73 -0.51 -20.40 0.88
CA LEU A 73 -1.76 -21.16 1.08
C LEU A 73 -2.22 -21.05 2.54
N ILE A 74 -3.41 -21.54 2.84
CA ILE A 74 -4.00 -21.42 4.19
C ILE A 74 -3.17 -22.08 5.31
N ASN A 75 -2.38 -23.10 5.00
CA ASN A 75 -1.45 -23.73 5.96
C ASN A 75 -0.11 -22.98 6.11
N GLY A 76 0.15 -21.95 5.29
CA GLY A 76 1.38 -21.15 5.32
C GLY A 76 2.47 -21.56 4.32
N GLN A 77 2.31 -22.68 3.60
CA GLN A 77 3.25 -23.07 2.54
C GLN A 77 3.18 -22.10 1.36
N LYS A 78 4.33 -21.84 0.72
CA LYS A 78 4.41 -20.87 -0.38
C LYS A 78 3.91 -21.48 -1.69
N ALA A 79 3.04 -20.75 -2.38
CA ALA A 79 2.55 -21.11 -3.70
C ALA A 79 2.82 -20.01 -4.73
N VAL A 80 2.85 -20.43 -5.99
CA VAL A 80 2.75 -19.56 -7.16
C VAL A 80 1.48 -19.90 -7.94
N VAL A 81 0.69 -18.88 -8.28
CA VAL A 81 -0.50 -19.02 -9.10
C VAL A 81 -0.27 -18.25 -10.40
N THR A 82 -0.19 -18.97 -11.51
CA THR A 82 -0.06 -18.39 -12.84
C THR A 82 -1.44 -18.22 -13.47
N ILE A 83 -1.83 -16.96 -13.66
CA ILE A 83 -3.09 -16.55 -14.26
C ILE A 83 -2.92 -16.40 -15.77
N THR A 84 -3.69 -17.19 -16.51
CA THR A 84 -3.72 -17.27 -17.97
C THR A 84 -5.03 -16.69 -18.52
N GLY A 85 -5.19 -16.61 -19.85
CA GLY A 85 -6.43 -16.10 -20.46
C GLY A 85 -6.61 -14.58 -20.44
N ILE A 86 -5.57 -13.84 -20.04
CA ILE A 86 -5.62 -12.39 -19.93
C ILE A 86 -5.62 -11.75 -21.32
N LYS A 87 -6.64 -10.94 -21.61
CA LYS A 87 -6.74 -10.21 -22.87
C LYS A 87 -5.89 -8.94 -22.82
N VAL A 88 -4.87 -8.86 -23.68
CA VAL A 88 -4.01 -7.66 -23.79
C VAL A 88 -4.49 -6.74 -24.90
N PHE A 89 -5.02 -5.57 -24.55
CA PHE A 89 -5.61 -4.63 -25.50
C PHE A 89 -5.49 -3.16 -25.11
N PHE A 90 -5.74 -2.28 -26.07
CA PHE A 90 -6.12 -0.87 -25.90
C PHE A 90 -7.22 -0.51 -26.91
N ASP A 91 -7.86 0.65 -26.74
CA ASP A 91 -9.00 1.05 -27.54
C ASP A 91 -8.73 2.37 -28.28
N ILE A 92 -9.26 2.53 -29.49
CA ILE A 92 -9.20 3.77 -30.29
C ILE A 92 -10.62 4.20 -30.63
N ARG A 93 -11.00 5.42 -30.29
CA ARG A 93 -12.35 5.94 -30.59
C ARG A 93 -12.55 6.08 -32.10
N VAL A 94 -13.68 5.57 -32.59
CA VAL A 94 -14.09 5.74 -33.99
C VAL A 94 -14.82 7.08 -34.11
N PRO A 95 -14.46 7.97 -35.06
CA PRO A 95 -15.18 9.21 -35.30
C PRO A 95 -16.64 8.95 -35.70
N ASP A 96 -17.57 9.76 -35.19
CA ASP A 96 -19.04 9.54 -35.31
C ASP A 96 -19.52 9.35 -36.76
N ASN A 97 -18.84 9.95 -37.75
CA ASN A 97 -19.20 9.91 -39.18
C ASN A 97 -18.33 8.96 -40.02
N THR A 98 -17.61 8.01 -39.41
CA THR A 98 -16.71 7.09 -40.13
C THR A 98 -17.14 5.64 -40.00
N SER A 99 -17.15 4.89 -41.11
CA SER A 99 -17.41 3.45 -41.08
C SER A 99 -16.22 2.67 -40.52
N ILE A 100 -16.51 1.59 -39.78
CA ILE A 100 -15.49 0.74 -39.14
C ILE A 100 -14.45 0.22 -40.16
N PRO A 101 -14.82 -0.30 -41.35
CA PRO A 101 -13.82 -0.78 -42.31
C PRO A 101 -12.87 0.32 -42.81
N LYS A 102 -13.41 1.52 -43.09
CA LYS A 102 -12.61 2.68 -43.53
C LYS A 102 -11.65 3.12 -42.42
N PHE A 103 -12.14 3.21 -41.19
CA PHE A 103 -11.33 3.59 -40.04
C PHE A 103 -10.23 2.56 -39.76
N TRP A 104 -10.56 1.26 -39.84
CA TRP A 104 -9.57 0.21 -39.69
C TRP A 104 -8.47 0.28 -40.74
N SER A 105 -8.82 0.50 -42.01
CA SER A 105 -7.83 0.64 -43.08
C SER A 105 -6.84 1.77 -42.79
N LYS A 106 -7.33 2.89 -42.21
CA LYS A 106 -6.46 4.00 -41.76
C LYS A 106 -5.51 3.55 -40.64
N VAL A 107 -6.05 2.93 -39.58
CA VAL A 107 -5.23 2.46 -38.44
C VAL A 107 -4.21 1.42 -38.89
N LYS A 108 -4.61 0.45 -39.72
CA LYS A 108 -3.72 -0.57 -40.29
C LYS A 108 -2.60 0.05 -41.12
N GLY A 109 -2.92 1.05 -41.94
CA GLY A 109 -1.92 1.80 -42.71
C GLY A 109 -0.86 2.44 -41.82
N ILE A 110 -1.28 3.09 -40.73
CA ILE A 110 -0.38 3.69 -39.74
C ILE A 110 0.52 2.64 -39.08
N LEU A 111 -0.06 1.51 -38.64
CA LEU A 111 0.68 0.47 -37.94
C LEU A 111 1.66 -0.30 -38.86
N SER A 112 1.34 -0.44 -40.14
CA SER A 112 2.16 -1.25 -41.07
C SER A 112 3.45 -0.54 -41.51
N ILE A 113 3.48 0.79 -41.48
CA ILE A 113 4.65 1.61 -41.87
C ILE A 113 5.32 2.28 -40.68
N GLY A 114 4.70 2.19 -39.50
CA GLY A 114 5.14 2.89 -38.31
C GLY A 114 6.22 2.13 -37.56
N GLU A 115 7.15 2.87 -36.99
CA GLU A 115 8.13 2.39 -36.03
C GLU A 115 7.89 3.06 -34.67
N ASP A 116 8.11 2.32 -33.60
CA ASP A 116 8.17 2.91 -32.26
C ASP A 116 9.45 3.76 -32.11
N SER A 117 9.55 4.50 -31.01
CA SER A 117 10.68 5.39 -30.73
C SER A 117 12.04 4.68 -30.62
N SER A 118 12.04 3.35 -30.56
CA SER A 118 13.24 2.50 -30.54
C SER A 118 13.49 1.77 -31.87
N GLY A 119 12.70 2.07 -32.92
CA GLY A 119 12.79 1.39 -34.23
C GLY A 119 12.05 0.04 -34.28
N GLY A 120 11.25 -0.28 -33.26
CA GLY A 120 10.46 -1.51 -33.21
C GLY A 120 9.23 -1.46 -34.12
N THR A 121 8.95 -2.57 -34.80
CA THR A 121 7.77 -2.74 -35.66
C THR A 121 6.76 -3.71 -35.04
N VAL A 122 5.51 -3.65 -35.51
CA VAL A 122 4.44 -4.53 -35.04
C VAL A 122 4.20 -5.66 -36.04
N ASN A 123 4.08 -6.89 -35.55
CA ASN A 123 3.68 -8.00 -36.40
C ASN A 123 2.16 -7.98 -36.62
N MET A 124 1.75 -7.48 -37.78
CA MET A 124 0.33 -7.35 -38.15
C MET A 124 -0.45 -8.67 -38.15
N ASN A 125 0.21 -9.83 -38.31
CA ASN A 125 -0.46 -11.14 -38.28
C ASN A 125 -0.89 -11.56 -36.86
N LEU A 126 -0.31 -10.92 -35.84
CA LEU A 126 -0.61 -11.20 -34.43
C LEU A 126 -1.65 -10.23 -33.85
N ILE A 127 -1.96 -9.13 -34.55
CA ILE A 127 -2.96 -8.16 -34.12
C ILE A 127 -4.35 -8.68 -34.48
N ARG A 128 -5.23 -8.69 -33.48
CA ARG A 128 -6.66 -8.89 -33.67
C ARG A 128 -7.40 -7.61 -33.36
N MET A 129 -8.60 -7.48 -33.90
CA MET A 129 -9.43 -6.30 -33.70
C MET A 129 -10.86 -6.69 -33.36
N GLU A 130 -11.48 -5.89 -32.50
CA GLU A 130 -12.88 -6.00 -32.14
C GLU A 130 -13.52 -4.62 -32.15
N CYS A 131 -14.81 -4.55 -32.48
CA CYS A 131 -15.58 -3.32 -32.32
C CYS A 131 -16.42 -3.40 -31.06
N ILE A 132 -16.36 -2.35 -30.24
CA ILE A 132 -17.10 -2.24 -28.99
C ILE A 132 -17.82 -0.89 -28.91
N LYS A 133 -18.80 -0.80 -28.01
CA LYS A 133 -19.48 0.45 -27.66
C LYS A 133 -19.26 0.77 -26.19
N ALA A 134 -18.84 2.00 -25.89
CA ALA A 134 -18.60 2.46 -24.53
C ALA A 134 -18.80 3.98 -24.38
N TYR A 135 -18.98 4.45 -23.16
CA TYR A 135 -19.05 5.88 -22.86
C TYR A 135 -17.63 6.48 -22.75
N PRO A 136 -17.36 7.63 -23.39
CA PRO A 136 -16.15 8.39 -23.08
C PRO A 136 -16.22 8.97 -21.67
N ILE A 137 -15.11 8.94 -20.92
CA ILE A 137 -15.03 9.58 -19.59
C ILE A 137 -15.18 11.11 -19.64
N CYS A 138 -14.88 11.73 -20.78
CA CYS A 138 -14.89 13.18 -20.92
C CYS A 138 -16.14 13.67 -21.64
N GLY A 139 -16.90 14.53 -20.95
CA GLY A 139 -18.10 15.19 -21.51
C GLY A 139 -19.37 14.38 -21.29
N TYR A 140 -20.52 15.05 -21.42
CA TYR A 140 -21.82 14.39 -21.29
C TYR A 140 -22.24 13.70 -22.60
N HIS A 141 -22.36 12.37 -22.57
CA HIS A 141 -22.83 11.55 -23.69
C HIS A 141 -24.09 10.78 -23.29
N ALA A 142 -25.19 10.97 -24.04
CA ALA A 142 -26.42 10.22 -23.83
C ALA A 142 -26.28 8.75 -24.26
N GLU A 143 -25.46 8.49 -25.29
CA GLU A 143 -25.27 7.18 -25.90
C GLU A 143 -23.80 6.77 -25.91
N LYS A 144 -23.57 5.45 -25.95
CA LYS A 144 -22.24 4.87 -26.10
C LYS A 144 -21.65 5.19 -27.49
N LYS A 145 -20.35 5.49 -27.53
CA LYS A 145 -19.57 5.74 -28.74
C LYS A 145 -18.86 4.47 -29.21
N LEU A 146 -18.56 4.40 -30.50
CA LEU A 146 -17.86 3.27 -31.11
C LEU A 146 -16.35 3.35 -30.83
N TYR A 147 -15.76 2.21 -30.48
CA TYR A 147 -14.31 2.05 -30.31
C TYR A 147 -13.83 0.84 -31.10
N LEU A 148 -12.61 0.96 -31.61
CA LEU A 148 -11.83 -0.12 -32.18
C LEU A 148 -10.86 -0.63 -31.11
N ARG A 149 -11.09 -1.85 -30.63
CA ARG A 149 -10.24 -2.54 -29.67
C ARG A 149 -9.12 -3.26 -30.41
N ILE A 150 -7.89 -2.88 -30.14
CA ILE A 150 -6.68 -3.50 -30.70
C ILE A 150 -6.14 -4.50 -29.70
N ILE A 151 -6.14 -5.79 -30.09
CA ILE A 151 -5.75 -6.91 -29.26
C ILE A 151 -4.40 -7.43 -29.74
N THR A 152 -3.52 -7.67 -28.79
CA THR A 152 -2.15 -8.15 -29.01
C THR A 152 -1.89 -9.38 -28.13
N PRO A 153 -0.92 -10.26 -28.48
CA PRO A 153 -0.63 -11.43 -27.65
C PRO A 153 0.04 -11.07 -26.31
N ASN A 154 0.79 -9.97 -26.25
CA ASN A 154 1.50 -9.55 -25.04
C ASN A 154 1.67 -8.03 -24.94
N LYS A 155 2.06 -7.58 -23.75
CA LYS A 155 2.20 -6.15 -23.43
C LYS A 155 3.24 -5.42 -24.27
N ASP A 156 4.28 -6.10 -24.76
CA ASP A 156 5.34 -5.44 -25.52
C ASP A 156 4.83 -5.04 -26.90
N GLN A 157 4.17 -5.96 -27.62
CA GLN A 157 3.48 -5.63 -28.87
C GLN A 157 2.42 -4.55 -28.67
N ARG A 158 1.70 -4.58 -27.54
CA ARG A 158 0.77 -3.50 -27.17
C ARG A 158 1.47 -2.14 -27.03
N PHE A 159 2.61 -2.08 -26.33
CA PHE A 159 3.36 -0.84 -26.12
C PHE A 159 3.94 -0.29 -27.42
N THR A 160 4.56 -1.14 -28.25
CA THR A 160 5.04 -0.74 -29.59
C THR A 160 3.89 -0.18 -30.42
N THR A 161 2.74 -0.86 -30.45
CA THR A 161 1.54 -0.41 -31.19
C THR A 161 1.06 0.95 -30.67
N LEU A 162 0.95 1.11 -29.35
CA LEU A 162 0.54 2.36 -28.72
C LEU A 162 1.51 3.50 -29.00
N ASP A 163 2.80 3.22 -29.10
CA ASP A 163 3.81 4.23 -29.35
C ASP A 163 3.81 4.71 -30.80
N ILE A 164 3.62 3.81 -31.77
CA ILE A 164 3.40 4.18 -33.17
C ILE A 164 2.21 5.15 -33.29
N ILE A 165 1.11 4.85 -32.60
CA ILE A 165 -0.07 5.74 -32.57
C ILE A 165 0.27 7.09 -31.90
N SER A 166 1.04 7.10 -30.81
CA SER A 166 1.53 8.35 -30.20
C SER A 166 2.33 9.19 -31.18
N SER A 167 3.27 8.55 -31.88
CA SER A 167 4.17 9.18 -32.83
C SER A 167 3.39 9.76 -34.01
N TYR A 168 2.41 9.03 -34.53
CA TYR A 168 1.46 9.54 -35.51
C TYR A 168 0.73 10.78 -35.00
N ASN A 169 0.14 10.72 -33.80
CA ASN A 169 -0.59 11.84 -33.21
C ASN A 169 0.28 13.09 -32.99
N SER A 170 1.56 12.92 -32.64
CA SER A 170 2.48 14.06 -32.45
C SER A 170 2.81 14.81 -33.74
N LYS A 171 2.77 14.13 -34.88
CA LYS A 171 3.09 14.68 -36.22
C LYS A 171 1.86 15.18 -36.97
N THR A 172 0.68 15.01 -36.39
CA THR A 172 -0.61 15.24 -37.05
C THR A 172 -1.39 16.38 -36.37
N GLU A 173 -2.12 17.14 -37.17
CA GLU A 173 -3.05 18.18 -36.73
C GLU A 173 -4.13 17.62 -35.79
N GLN A 174 -4.61 18.46 -34.86
CA GLN A 174 -5.48 18.05 -33.76
C GLN A 174 -6.73 17.28 -34.21
N GLU A 175 -7.37 17.69 -35.30
CA GLU A 175 -8.61 17.07 -35.82
C GLU A 175 -8.39 15.68 -36.41
N SER A 176 -7.16 15.37 -36.84
CA SER A 176 -6.82 14.09 -37.46
C SER A 176 -6.20 13.09 -36.47
N ARG A 177 -5.99 13.49 -35.21
CA ARG A 177 -5.46 12.63 -34.14
C ARG A 177 -6.42 11.51 -33.78
N LEU A 178 -5.84 10.37 -33.43
CA LEU A 178 -6.57 9.21 -32.93
C LEU A 178 -6.71 9.31 -31.41
N GLU A 179 -7.95 9.37 -30.92
CA GLU A 179 -8.24 9.37 -29.49
C GLU A 179 -8.13 7.94 -28.94
N THR A 180 -7.19 7.70 -28.03
CA THR A 180 -6.96 6.40 -27.40
C THR A 180 -7.59 6.32 -26.02
N ALA A 181 -7.98 5.10 -25.62
CA ALA A 181 -8.42 4.76 -24.27
C ALA A 181 -7.89 3.37 -23.90
N SER A 182 -8.00 2.99 -22.62
CA SER A 182 -7.44 1.71 -22.12
C SER A 182 -5.95 1.57 -22.43
N ASP A 183 -5.22 2.70 -22.39
CA ASP A 183 -3.93 2.93 -23.04
C ASP A 183 -2.77 3.11 -22.03
N ASP A 184 -2.88 2.46 -20.87
CA ASP A 184 -1.84 2.39 -19.83
C ASP A 184 -0.45 2.14 -20.44
N SER A 185 0.52 2.99 -20.13
CA SER A 185 1.88 2.96 -20.70
C SER A 185 2.96 2.53 -19.70
N GLY A 186 2.58 2.21 -18.46
CA GLY A 186 3.46 1.79 -17.38
C GLY A 186 3.28 0.32 -17.00
N THR A 187 3.33 0.04 -15.70
CA THR A 187 3.07 -1.28 -15.11
C THR A 187 1.70 -1.83 -15.53
N TYR A 188 1.69 -2.84 -16.42
CA TYR A 188 0.46 -3.25 -17.12
C TYR A 188 -0.47 -4.09 -16.24
N TYR A 189 0.08 -4.82 -15.27
CA TYR A 189 -0.75 -5.61 -14.34
C TYR A 189 -1.81 -4.78 -13.62
N ARG A 190 -1.59 -3.47 -13.39
CA ARG A 190 -2.58 -2.60 -12.74
C ARG A 190 -3.88 -2.52 -13.54
N LYS A 191 -3.77 -2.43 -14.87
CA LYS A 191 -4.91 -2.50 -15.79
C LYS A 191 -5.61 -3.84 -15.71
N VAL A 192 -4.84 -4.91 -15.80
CA VAL A 192 -5.38 -6.27 -15.74
C VAL A 192 -6.10 -6.49 -14.40
N ALA A 193 -5.47 -6.16 -13.29
CA ALA A 193 -6.02 -6.36 -11.95
C ALA A 193 -7.31 -5.56 -11.72
N ARG A 194 -7.40 -4.31 -12.17
CA ARG A 194 -8.61 -3.49 -11.99
C ARG A 194 -9.78 -3.92 -12.88
N GLU A 195 -9.50 -4.34 -14.11
CA GLU A 195 -10.53 -4.71 -15.09
C GLU A 195 -11.11 -6.10 -14.79
N TYR A 196 -10.26 -7.03 -14.34
CA TYR A 196 -10.66 -8.38 -13.92
C TYR A 196 -10.95 -8.47 -12.41
N ARG A 197 -10.80 -7.38 -11.65
CA ARG A 197 -10.97 -7.33 -10.19
C ARG A 197 -10.17 -8.40 -9.43
N ILE A 198 -8.93 -8.63 -9.85
CA ILE A 198 -8.04 -9.66 -9.27
C ILE A 198 -7.75 -9.34 -7.79
N PRO A 199 -7.96 -10.29 -6.86
CA PRO A 199 -7.73 -10.07 -5.43
C PRO A 199 -6.23 -10.07 -5.06
N LEU A 200 -5.50 -8.97 -5.31
CA LEU A 200 -4.04 -8.93 -5.11
C LEU A 200 -3.53 -8.83 -3.65
N SER A 201 -4.42 -8.68 -2.65
CA SER A 201 -4.03 -8.52 -1.23
C SER A 201 -5.09 -9.04 -0.25
N ARG A 202 -5.97 -9.93 -0.71
CA ARG A 202 -7.05 -10.58 0.05
C ARG A 202 -7.18 -12.03 -0.39
N TRP A 203 -7.92 -12.85 0.36
CA TRP A 203 -8.17 -14.24 -0.01
C TRP A 203 -8.82 -14.32 -1.41
N GLY A 204 -8.16 -15.09 -2.29
CA GLY A 204 -8.70 -15.53 -3.56
C GLY A 204 -8.97 -17.03 -3.54
N LEU A 205 -9.96 -17.47 -4.31
CA LEU A 205 -10.26 -18.88 -4.54
C LEU A 205 -9.76 -19.29 -5.92
N ILE A 206 -8.97 -20.36 -5.93
CA ILE A 206 -8.48 -21.03 -7.13
C ILE A 206 -9.43 -22.18 -7.42
N SER A 207 -10.06 -22.17 -8.59
CA SER A 207 -10.93 -23.25 -9.08
C SER A 207 -10.44 -23.71 -10.46
N ASP A 208 -10.85 -24.90 -10.91
CA ASP A 208 -10.56 -25.45 -12.26
C ASP A 208 -9.13 -25.14 -12.74
N TYR A 209 -8.18 -25.76 -12.05
CA TYR A 209 -6.75 -25.48 -12.17
C TYR A 209 -5.97 -26.71 -12.61
N LYS A 210 -4.80 -26.46 -13.19
CA LYS A 210 -3.75 -27.47 -13.29
C LYS A 210 -2.76 -27.29 -12.14
N TYR A 211 -2.49 -28.36 -11.40
CA TYR A 211 -1.62 -28.35 -10.24
C TYR A 211 -0.33 -29.11 -10.52
N ASN A 212 0.83 -28.48 -10.24
CA ASN A 212 2.16 -29.06 -10.35
C ASN A 212 2.39 -29.87 -11.64
N PHE A 213 1.73 -29.45 -12.73
CA PHE A 213 1.73 -30.19 -13.99
C PHE A 213 3.09 -30.01 -14.68
N SER A 214 3.57 -31.09 -15.30
CA SER A 214 4.75 -31.14 -16.16
C SER A 214 4.48 -30.44 -17.50
N ALA A 215 4.08 -29.16 -17.46
CA ALA A 215 4.05 -28.31 -18.64
C ALA A 215 5.50 -28.12 -19.12
N PRO A 216 5.74 -28.14 -20.45
CA PRO A 216 7.08 -27.97 -20.96
C PRO A 216 7.53 -26.52 -20.69
N TYR A 217 8.69 -26.38 -20.04
CA TYR A 217 9.56 -25.20 -19.94
C TYR A 217 9.51 -24.25 -18.72
N TYR A 218 8.51 -24.22 -17.82
CA TYR A 218 8.49 -23.18 -16.73
C TYR A 218 7.76 -23.55 -15.41
N THR A 219 8.13 -24.59 -14.66
CA THR A 219 7.15 -25.13 -13.67
C THR A 219 7.64 -25.67 -12.31
N LYS A 220 8.78 -25.22 -11.77
CA LYS A 220 8.95 -25.27 -10.30
C LYS A 220 9.88 -24.18 -9.81
N SER A 221 9.31 -23.11 -9.25
CA SER A 221 10.09 -22.20 -8.40
C SER A 221 10.74 -23.04 -7.31
N LYS A 222 12.05 -22.87 -7.08
CA LYS A 222 12.74 -23.57 -5.98
C LYS A 222 12.25 -23.11 -4.60
N LEU A 223 11.44 -22.05 -4.55
CA LEU A 223 10.87 -21.46 -3.34
C LEU A 223 9.37 -21.76 -3.16
N CYS A 224 8.68 -22.25 -4.19
CA CYS A 224 7.25 -22.52 -4.14
C CYS A 224 7.03 -24.02 -4.35
N LEU A 225 6.59 -24.71 -3.30
CA LEU A 225 6.27 -26.14 -3.36
C LEU A 225 5.03 -26.41 -4.23
N HIS A 226 4.08 -25.47 -4.22
CA HIS A 226 2.83 -25.54 -4.97
C HIS A 226 2.83 -24.56 -6.14
N ALA A 227 2.52 -25.06 -7.33
CA ALA A 227 2.30 -24.26 -8.54
C ALA A 227 0.92 -24.56 -9.13
N PHE A 228 0.12 -23.51 -9.29
CA PHE A 228 -1.22 -23.57 -9.89
C PHE A 228 -1.25 -22.81 -11.21
N TYR A 229 -1.93 -23.36 -12.20
CA TYR A 229 -2.21 -22.70 -13.47
C TYR A 229 -3.71 -22.58 -13.63
N VAL A 230 -4.17 -21.35 -13.77
CA VAL A 230 -5.58 -21.00 -13.63
C VAL A 230 -5.96 -20.05 -14.76
N HIS A 231 -7.11 -20.26 -15.38
CA HIS A 231 -7.69 -19.25 -16.27
C HIS A 231 -8.20 -18.07 -15.43
N ILE A 232 -8.10 -16.83 -15.95
CA ILE A 232 -8.53 -15.63 -15.21
C ILE A 232 -9.97 -15.72 -14.68
N ASP A 233 -10.87 -16.38 -15.41
CA ASP A 233 -12.27 -16.56 -15.02
C ASP A 233 -12.46 -17.50 -13.81
N ASN A 234 -11.45 -18.31 -13.49
CA ASN A 234 -11.48 -19.30 -12.42
C ASN A 234 -10.71 -18.86 -11.16
N PHE A 235 -10.26 -17.59 -11.11
CA PHE A 235 -9.64 -16.99 -9.94
C PHE A 235 -10.44 -15.78 -9.44
N ARG A 236 -11.13 -15.94 -8.30
CA ARG A 236 -12.07 -14.93 -7.77
C ARG A 236 -11.77 -14.51 -6.34
N SER A 237 -12.18 -13.30 -5.97
CA SER A 237 -12.14 -12.80 -4.59
C SER A 237 -13.09 -13.59 -3.69
N VAL A 238 -12.70 -13.80 -2.43
CA VAL A 238 -13.62 -14.30 -1.39
C VAL A 238 -14.39 -13.11 -0.79
N ASP A 239 -15.68 -13.00 -1.12
CA ASP A 239 -16.52 -11.92 -0.62
C ASP A 239 -17.05 -12.18 0.79
N ASN A 240 -17.29 -13.45 1.15
CA ASN A 240 -17.68 -13.87 2.49
C ASN A 240 -16.73 -14.96 3.00
N LEU A 241 -15.93 -14.62 4.01
CA LEU A 241 -14.99 -15.55 4.65
C LEU A 241 -15.70 -16.73 5.33
N GLU A 242 -16.99 -16.63 5.67
CA GLU A 242 -17.79 -17.74 6.23
C GLU A 242 -17.82 -18.97 5.31
N SER A 243 -17.67 -18.77 4.00
CA SER A 243 -17.56 -19.87 3.04
C SER A 243 -16.32 -20.74 3.30
N LEU A 244 -15.23 -20.14 3.78
CA LEU A 244 -13.99 -20.84 4.12
C LEU A 244 -14.10 -21.56 5.46
N TYR A 245 -14.87 -21.05 6.42
CA TYR A 245 -14.96 -21.63 7.78
C TYR A 245 -15.63 -23.01 7.82
N LYS A 246 -16.37 -23.37 6.76
CA LYS A 246 -16.94 -24.71 6.62
C LYS A 246 -15.87 -25.79 6.45
N THR A 247 -14.71 -25.40 5.91
CA THR A 247 -13.64 -26.33 5.54
C THR A 247 -12.37 -26.09 6.35
N TYR A 248 -12.11 -24.84 6.76
CA TYR A 248 -10.87 -24.43 7.41
C TYR A 248 -11.12 -23.69 8.74
N PRO A 249 -10.18 -23.74 9.70
CA PRO A 249 -10.31 -23.01 10.96
C PRO A 249 -10.46 -21.50 10.77
N LEU A 250 -11.39 -20.90 11.53
CA LEU A 250 -11.68 -19.45 11.54
C LEU A 250 -10.42 -18.61 11.84
N SER A 251 -9.56 -19.07 12.75
CA SER A 251 -8.32 -18.41 13.14
C SER A 251 -7.42 -18.12 11.93
N LEU A 252 -7.29 -19.07 11.02
CA LEU A 252 -6.35 -19.03 9.89
C LEU A 252 -6.87 -18.22 8.70
N THR A 253 -8.18 -18.09 8.60
CA THR A 253 -8.81 -17.22 7.61
C THR A 253 -8.78 -15.75 8.01
N ILE A 254 -8.77 -15.46 9.32
CA ILE A 254 -8.69 -14.10 9.86
C ILE A 254 -7.23 -13.63 9.95
N ARG A 255 -6.34 -14.52 10.41
CA ARG A 255 -4.89 -14.29 10.51
C ARG A 255 -4.17 -15.19 9.52
N ASP A 256 -3.96 -14.67 8.31
CA ASP A 256 -3.26 -15.46 7.29
C ASP A 256 -1.77 -15.64 7.62
N ARG A 257 -1.24 -16.79 7.20
CA ARG A 257 0.13 -17.24 7.43
C ARG A 257 1.13 -16.65 6.42
N THR A 258 1.02 -15.34 6.17
CA THR A 258 2.05 -14.60 5.45
C THR A 258 3.31 -14.55 6.31
N LEU A 259 4.43 -15.02 5.76
CA LEU A 259 5.70 -15.10 6.47
C LEU A 259 6.49 -13.79 6.30
N VAL A 260 6.90 -13.21 7.42
CA VAL A 260 7.69 -11.98 7.47
C VAL A 260 9.11 -12.31 7.95
N LEU A 261 10.10 -11.86 7.21
CA LEU A 261 11.50 -11.84 7.63
C LEU A 261 11.85 -10.40 8.04
N THR A 262 12.34 -10.21 9.26
CA THR A 262 13.02 -8.97 9.63
C THR A 262 14.51 -9.22 9.77
N TRP A 263 15.32 -8.20 9.48
CA TRP A 263 16.77 -8.34 9.48
C TRP A 263 17.46 -6.99 9.71
N ASP A 264 18.69 -7.08 10.21
CA ASP A 264 19.56 -5.94 10.53
C ASP A 264 21.04 -6.39 10.36
N ILE A 265 21.93 -5.47 9.97
CA ILE A 265 23.36 -5.77 9.80
C ILE A 265 24.24 -4.99 10.78
N GLU A 266 25.38 -5.58 11.13
CA GLU A 266 26.47 -4.85 11.78
C GLU A 266 27.71 -4.82 10.89
N ALA A 267 28.29 -3.63 10.79
CA ALA A 267 29.44 -3.34 9.94
C ALA A 267 30.62 -2.77 10.74
N TYR A 268 31.82 -3.10 10.27
CA TYR A 268 33.09 -2.66 10.84
C TYR A 268 33.97 -2.08 9.74
N ASP A 269 34.66 -0.98 10.04
CA ASP A 269 35.66 -0.38 9.17
C ASP A 269 37.04 -0.38 9.84
N SER A 270 38.01 -1.07 9.23
CA SER A 270 39.37 -1.14 9.76
C SER A 270 40.16 0.17 9.65
N CYS A 271 39.70 1.15 8.86
CA CYS A 271 40.33 2.48 8.81
C CYS A 271 40.16 3.28 10.11
N GLY A 272 39.19 2.92 10.97
CA GLY A 272 39.04 3.55 12.29
C GLY A 272 38.63 5.02 12.24
N SER A 273 37.93 5.46 11.18
CA SER A 273 37.54 6.86 10.96
C SER A 273 36.53 7.40 11.98
N GLY A 274 35.91 6.51 12.78
CA GLY A 274 34.83 6.84 13.72
C GLY A 274 33.51 7.20 13.04
N LYS A 275 33.41 7.06 11.72
CA LYS A 275 32.19 7.27 10.92
C LYS A 275 31.51 5.94 10.60
N LEU A 276 30.23 6.02 10.23
CA LEU A 276 29.48 4.84 9.81
C LEU A 276 30.17 4.18 8.60
N PRO A 277 30.38 2.84 8.56
CA PRO A 277 31.08 2.18 7.47
C PRO A 277 30.36 2.41 6.13
N GLU A 278 31.09 2.89 5.14
CA GLU A 278 30.57 3.09 3.80
C GLU A 278 30.79 1.85 2.93
N ALA A 279 29.78 1.46 2.16
CA ALA A 279 29.84 0.24 1.35
C ALA A 279 30.94 0.28 0.27
N LYS A 280 31.28 1.49 -0.19
CA LYS A 280 32.31 1.76 -1.20
C LYS A 280 33.72 1.61 -0.66
N ASP A 281 33.93 1.67 0.64
CA ASP A 281 35.27 1.55 1.23
C ASP A 281 35.68 0.09 1.29
N ASP A 282 36.88 -0.25 0.82
CA ASP A 282 37.35 -1.64 0.81
C ASP A 282 37.68 -2.18 2.22
N THR A 283 37.92 -1.27 3.17
CA THR A 283 38.17 -1.57 4.58
C THR A 283 36.91 -1.84 5.40
N ALA A 284 35.74 -1.45 4.88
CA ALA A 284 34.46 -1.72 5.49
C ALA A 284 33.99 -3.16 5.20
N GLN A 285 33.47 -3.86 6.20
CA GLN A 285 32.88 -5.19 6.05
C GLN A 285 31.67 -5.37 6.96
N ALA A 286 30.66 -6.10 6.50
CA ALA A 286 29.62 -6.64 7.35
C ALA A 286 30.17 -7.87 8.06
N PHE A 287 29.98 -7.95 9.37
CA PHE A 287 30.49 -9.05 10.18
C PHE A 287 29.38 -9.81 10.92
N MET A 288 28.17 -9.23 11.01
CA MET A 288 27.02 -9.88 11.63
C MET A 288 25.73 -9.50 10.91
N ILE A 289 24.77 -10.44 10.87
CA ILE A 289 23.41 -10.21 10.39
C ILE A 289 22.45 -10.90 11.36
N GLY A 290 21.57 -10.11 11.98
CA GLY A 290 20.46 -10.59 12.79
C GLY A 290 19.23 -10.81 11.92
N MET A 291 18.52 -11.92 12.15
CA MET A 291 17.29 -12.24 11.41
C MET A 291 16.22 -12.77 12.38
N THR A 292 14.98 -12.31 12.24
CA THR A 292 13.84 -12.92 12.93
C THR A 292 12.70 -13.22 11.96
N ILE A 293 12.04 -14.36 12.17
CA ILE A 293 10.99 -14.90 11.28
C ILE A 293 9.66 -14.88 12.02
N HIS A 294 8.60 -14.38 11.40
CA HIS A 294 7.31 -14.15 12.04
C HIS A 294 6.13 -14.51 11.14
N TRP A 295 4.98 -14.84 11.75
CA TRP A 295 3.69 -14.62 11.10
C TRP A 295 3.37 -13.13 11.09
N LYS A 296 2.78 -12.60 10.02
CA LYS A 296 2.62 -11.15 9.84
C LYS A 296 1.93 -10.41 10.99
N ASP A 297 1.02 -11.07 11.70
CA ASP A 297 0.21 -10.50 12.78
C ASP A 297 0.76 -10.80 14.18
N ASP A 298 1.89 -11.52 14.27
CA ASP A 298 2.49 -11.95 15.53
C ASP A 298 3.79 -11.18 15.78
N PRO A 299 3.94 -10.49 16.93
CA PRO A 299 5.20 -9.89 17.32
C PRO A 299 6.23 -10.95 17.76
N VAL A 300 5.79 -12.13 18.18
CA VAL A 300 6.67 -13.20 18.66
C VAL A 300 7.32 -13.90 17.47
N PRO A 301 8.65 -14.06 17.46
CA PRO A 301 9.35 -14.75 16.39
C PRO A 301 9.17 -16.26 16.46
N LEU A 302 8.95 -16.88 15.31
CA LEU A 302 8.98 -18.32 15.08
C LEU A 302 10.40 -18.86 15.17
N LYS A 303 11.37 -18.13 14.61
CA LYS A 303 12.81 -18.45 14.68
C LYS A 303 13.62 -17.15 14.74
N ARG A 304 14.78 -17.22 15.39
CA ARG A 304 15.79 -16.14 15.44
C ARG A 304 17.12 -16.71 14.97
N ILE A 305 17.85 -15.97 14.15
CA ILE A 305 19.15 -16.38 13.61
C ILE A 305 20.15 -15.25 13.75
N CYS A 306 21.35 -15.59 14.24
CA CYS A 306 22.52 -14.73 14.22
C CYS A 306 23.54 -15.32 13.25
N LEU A 307 23.79 -14.64 12.14
CA LEU A 307 24.93 -14.91 11.27
C LEU A 307 26.11 -14.07 11.76
N VAL A 308 27.26 -14.67 11.99
CA VAL A 308 28.46 -13.95 12.46
C VAL A 308 29.72 -14.52 11.83
N ASP A 309 30.68 -13.69 11.47
CA ASP A 309 31.94 -14.14 10.89
C ASP A 309 32.93 -14.70 11.96
N VAL A 310 32.94 -14.14 13.17
CA VAL A 310 33.80 -14.55 14.29
C VAL A 310 33.10 -15.48 15.27
N LYS A 311 33.87 -16.11 16.17
CA LYS A 311 33.33 -16.99 17.20
C LYS A 311 32.53 -16.20 18.24
N THR A 312 31.33 -16.67 18.56
CA THR A 312 30.45 -16.09 19.59
C THR A 312 29.95 -17.19 20.52
N LYS A 313 29.53 -16.82 21.73
CA LYS A 313 28.91 -17.76 22.68
C LYS A 313 27.50 -18.14 22.18
N SER A 314 27.13 -19.42 22.31
CA SER A 314 25.79 -19.90 21.95
C SER A 314 24.72 -19.41 22.92
N ASP A 315 23.50 -19.21 22.42
CA ASP A 315 22.34 -18.79 23.20
C ASP A 315 21.12 -19.62 22.74
N PRO A 316 20.34 -20.23 23.66
CA PRO A 316 19.17 -21.03 23.29
C PRO A 316 18.03 -20.22 22.63
N ARG A 317 18.05 -18.88 22.69
CA ARG A 317 17.05 -18.01 22.09
C ARG A 317 17.17 -17.91 20.56
N TRP A 318 18.31 -18.26 19.98
CA TRP A 318 18.54 -18.18 18.53
C TRP A 318 19.48 -19.26 18.01
N VAL A 319 19.49 -19.45 16.69
CA VAL A 319 20.49 -20.27 16.00
C VAL A 319 21.69 -19.40 15.64
N THR A 320 22.88 -19.79 16.06
CA THR A 320 24.13 -19.10 15.71
C THR A 320 24.79 -19.77 14.52
N ILE A 321 25.14 -19.00 13.48
CA ILE A 321 25.87 -19.47 12.31
C ILE A 321 27.20 -18.77 12.19
N ILE A 322 28.28 -19.49 12.45
CA ILE A 322 29.65 -18.98 12.38
C ILE A 322 30.17 -19.18 10.96
N CYS A 323 30.46 -18.08 10.28
CA CYS A 323 30.75 -18.03 8.84
C CYS A 323 32.25 -17.89 8.51
N GLY A 324 33.07 -17.44 9.47
CA GLY A 324 34.53 -17.28 9.31
C GLY A 324 34.96 -16.03 8.53
N ASN A 325 34.15 -15.54 7.59
CA ASN A 325 34.44 -14.35 6.79
C ASN A 325 33.15 -13.72 6.21
N GLN A 326 33.26 -12.50 5.68
CA GLN A 326 32.14 -11.75 5.08
C GLN A 326 31.51 -12.48 3.88
N THR A 327 32.30 -13.10 3.00
CA THR A 327 31.76 -13.81 1.82
C THR A 327 30.82 -14.92 2.23
N ASN A 328 31.22 -15.72 3.22
CA ASN A 328 30.42 -16.79 3.78
C ASN A 328 29.22 -16.25 4.57
N LEU A 329 29.36 -15.12 5.28
CA LEU A 329 28.26 -14.44 5.96
C LEU A 329 27.14 -14.08 4.97
N LEU A 330 27.49 -13.46 3.85
CA LEU A 330 26.55 -13.06 2.80
C LEU A 330 25.94 -14.26 2.08
N LYS A 331 26.71 -15.34 1.87
CA LYS A 331 26.19 -16.59 1.31
C LYS A 331 25.22 -17.27 2.27
N ALA A 332 25.54 -17.33 3.57
CA ALA A 332 24.68 -17.88 4.60
C ALA A 332 23.35 -17.11 4.71
N PHE A 333 23.39 -15.77 4.59
CA PHE A 333 22.20 -14.93 4.53
C PHE A 333 21.27 -15.35 3.37
N ALA A 334 21.82 -15.49 2.16
CA ALA A 334 21.04 -15.91 1.00
C ALA A 334 20.46 -17.34 1.15
N LEU A 335 21.19 -18.25 1.81
CA LEU A 335 20.74 -19.62 2.07
C LEU A 335 19.64 -19.66 3.14
N CYS A 336 19.76 -18.88 4.21
CA CYS A 336 18.70 -18.70 5.20
C CYS A 336 17.45 -18.10 4.55
N TRP A 337 17.61 -17.02 3.79
CA TRP A 337 16.51 -16.40 3.06
C TRP A 337 15.82 -17.41 2.13
N LYS A 338 16.59 -18.22 1.39
CA LYS A 338 16.06 -19.29 0.54
C LYS A 338 15.29 -20.34 1.34
N ALA A 339 15.78 -20.75 2.50
CA ALA A 339 15.13 -21.76 3.35
C ALA A 339 13.77 -21.26 3.87
N PHE A 340 13.68 -19.99 4.27
CA PHE A 340 12.43 -19.39 4.76
C PHE A 340 11.49 -18.89 3.66
N ALA A 341 12.03 -18.56 2.48
CA ALA A 341 11.28 -18.04 1.34
C ALA A 341 10.21 -16.99 1.74
N PRO A 342 10.60 -15.89 2.43
CA PRO A 342 9.67 -14.94 3.03
C PRO A 342 8.76 -14.28 1.99
N ASP A 343 7.58 -13.86 2.42
CA ASP A 343 6.62 -13.13 1.58
C ASP A 343 6.81 -11.61 1.70
N ILE A 344 7.23 -11.15 2.88
CA ILE A 344 7.55 -9.76 3.18
C ILE A 344 8.90 -9.70 3.88
N GLN A 345 9.70 -8.68 3.56
CA GLN A 345 10.94 -8.40 4.26
C GLN A 345 10.89 -7.00 4.87
N LEU A 346 11.28 -6.89 6.15
CA LEU A 346 11.29 -5.66 6.91
C LEU A 346 12.70 -5.36 7.43
N GLY A 347 13.03 -4.08 7.52
CA GLY A 347 14.15 -3.59 8.31
C GLY A 347 13.94 -2.12 8.63
N PHE A 348 14.70 -1.59 9.59
CA PHE A 348 14.60 -0.18 9.97
C PHE A 348 15.65 0.62 9.21
N ASN A 349 15.22 1.43 8.23
CA ASN A 349 16.15 2.15 7.34
C ASN A 349 17.04 1.21 6.51
N ASP A 350 16.57 -0.02 6.28
CA ASP A 350 17.29 -1.04 5.50
C ASP A 350 17.49 -0.59 4.05
N SER A 351 16.51 0.12 3.50
CA SER A 351 16.61 0.67 2.16
C SER A 351 17.48 1.94 2.07
N GLY A 352 17.81 2.54 3.21
CA GLY A 352 18.73 3.67 3.32
C GLY A 352 20.19 3.26 3.58
N TYR A 353 20.43 2.07 4.13
CA TYR A 353 21.77 1.62 4.52
C TYR A 353 22.05 0.15 4.17
N ASP A 354 21.32 -0.79 4.78
CA ASP A 354 21.62 -2.21 4.75
C ASP A 354 21.63 -2.81 3.34
N TRP A 355 20.56 -2.61 2.57
CA TRP A 355 20.48 -3.11 1.20
C TRP A 355 21.56 -2.52 0.28
N PRO A 356 21.76 -1.19 0.23
CA PRO A 356 22.89 -0.59 -0.48
C PRO A 356 24.24 -1.20 -0.09
N PHE A 357 24.45 -1.43 1.21
CA PHE A 357 25.68 -2.02 1.72
C PHE A 357 25.88 -3.46 1.24
N ILE A 358 24.85 -4.31 1.39
CA ILE A 358 24.88 -5.71 0.96
C ILE A 358 25.06 -5.82 -0.56
N VAL A 359 24.32 -5.05 -1.36
CA VAL A 359 24.41 -5.12 -2.82
C VAL A 359 25.79 -4.69 -3.32
N GLU A 360 26.37 -3.64 -2.76
CA GLU A 360 27.71 -3.19 -3.15
C GLU A 360 28.80 -4.18 -2.73
N LYS A 361 28.74 -4.73 -1.51
CA LYS A 361 29.71 -5.73 -1.05
C LYS A 361 29.62 -7.03 -1.83
N THR A 362 28.41 -7.54 -2.07
CA THR A 362 28.20 -8.75 -2.85
C THR A 362 28.61 -8.58 -4.32
N ARG A 363 28.50 -7.36 -4.87
CA ARG A 363 29.01 -7.01 -6.20
C ARG A 363 30.54 -7.08 -6.24
N LYS A 364 31.23 -6.46 -5.27
CA LYS A 364 32.71 -6.47 -5.18
C LYS A 364 33.28 -7.87 -4.94
N LEU A 365 32.58 -8.68 -4.14
CA LEU A 365 32.96 -10.07 -3.85
C LEU A 365 32.50 -11.07 -4.91
N GLU A 366 31.89 -10.61 -6.01
CA GLU A 366 31.40 -11.44 -7.12
C GLU A 366 30.37 -12.52 -6.70
N VAL A 367 29.61 -12.28 -5.62
CA VAL A 367 28.58 -13.20 -5.11
C VAL A 367 27.14 -12.74 -5.36
N LEU A 368 26.93 -11.52 -5.89
CA LEU A 368 25.60 -10.95 -6.10
C LEU A 368 24.71 -11.82 -7.01
N GLU A 369 25.25 -12.31 -8.13
CA GLU A 369 24.54 -13.22 -9.02
C GLU A 369 24.14 -14.52 -8.30
N TRP A 370 25.09 -15.13 -7.59
CA TRP A 370 24.87 -16.36 -6.83
C TRP A 370 23.79 -16.20 -5.76
N MET A 371 23.77 -15.03 -5.10
CA MET A 371 22.80 -14.63 -4.08
C MET A 371 21.39 -14.49 -4.67
N VAL A 372 21.23 -13.67 -5.72
CA VAL A 372 19.93 -13.41 -6.35
C VAL A 372 19.32 -14.69 -6.93
N GLN A 373 20.12 -15.57 -7.51
CA GLN A 373 19.65 -16.86 -8.03
C GLN A 373 19.04 -17.78 -6.95
N ARG A 374 19.43 -17.61 -5.68
CA ARG A 374 18.90 -18.38 -4.55
C ARG A 374 17.70 -17.72 -3.89
N MET A 375 17.63 -16.40 -3.95
CA MET A 375 16.59 -15.60 -3.32
C MET A 375 15.44 -15.21 -4.28
N SER A 376 15.46 -15.65 -5.54
CA SER A 376 14.40 -15.36 -6.51
C SER A 376 13.42 -16.53 -6.61
N ALA A 377 12.11 -16.26 -6.50
CA ALA A 377 11.08 -17.26 -6.81
C ALA A 377 10.95 -17.51 -8.33
N ASN A 378 11.57 -16.68 -9.17
CA ASN A 378 11.62 -16.92 -10.61
C ASN A 378 12.95 -17.59 -10.99
N PRO A 379 12.94 -18.88 -11.39
CA PRO A 379 14.16 -19.63 -11.69
C PRO A 379 14.77 -19.31 -13.08
N HIS A 380 14.09 -18.53 -13.93
CA HIS A 380 14.50 -18.33 -15.33
C HIS A 380 15.17 -16.99 -15.62
N LYS A 381 15.16 -16.05 -14.68
CA LYS A 381 15.93 -14.81 -14.82
C LYS A 381 17.40 -15.16 -14.61
N LYS A 382 18.08 -15.69 -15.65
CA LYS A 382 19.55 -15.78 -15.69
C LYS A 382 20.06 -14.36 -15.59
N ALA A 383 20.35 -13.97 -14.37
CA ALA A 383 20.58 -12.59 -14.00
C ALA A 383 22.06 -12.43 -13.75
N ASN A 384 22.78 -11.91 -14.75
CA ASN A 384 24.14 -11.42 -14.51
C ASN A 384 24.07 -10.13 -13.68
N THR A 385 25.20 -9.76 -13.06
CA THR A 385 25.33 -8.55 -12.23
C THR A 385 24.70 -7.31 -12.87
N ASN A 386 24.96 -7.04 -14.15
CA ASN A 386 24.41 -5.88 -14.85
C ASN A 386 22.87 -5.92 -14.89
N SER A 387 22.29 -7.07 -15.27
CA SER A 387 20.85 -7.23 -15.33
C SER A 387 20.17 -7.09 -13.95
N ILE A 388 20.85 -7.49 -12.86
CA ILE A 388 20.38 -7.33 -11.49
C ILE A 388 20.32 -5.84 -11.15
N LEU A 389 21.42 -5.12 -11.38
CA LEU A 389 21.54 -3.69 -11.10
C LEU A 389 20.59 -2.83 -11.96
N THR A 390 20.27 -3.29 -13.18
CA THR A 390 19.30 -2.62 -14.06
C THR A 390 17.85 -2.92 -13.69
N TRP A 391 17.51 -4.17 -13.34
CA TRP A 391 16.10 -4.62 -13.32
C TRP A 391 15.58 -5.14 -11.99
N SER A 392 16.44 -5.38 -11.01
CA SER A 392 16.06 -5.94 -9.70
C SER A 392 16.46 -5.02 -8.54
N TYR A 393 17.57 -4.29 -8.65
CA TYR A 393 18.00 -3.31 -7.63
C TYR A 393 17.46 -1.91 -7.95
N PHE A 394 16.89 -1.25 -6.95
CA PHE A 394 16.33 0.11 -7.04
C PHE A 394 17.24 1.09 -6.31
N GLY A 395 18.48 1.34 -6.73
CA GLY A 395 19.37 2.27 -5.99
C GLY A 395 20.38 3.02 -6.83
N GLY A 396 20.35 2.87 -8.15
CA GLY A 396 21.34 3.45 -9.06
C GLY A 396 22.75 2.90 -8.86
N THR A 397 23.64 3.17 -9.81
CA THR A 397 25.10 3.06 -9.62
C THR A 397 25.72 4.37 -10.11
N GLY A 398 25.91 5.35 -9.21
CA GLY A 398 26.50 6.65 -9.56
C GLY A 398 26.37 7.69 -8.44
N GLU A 399 27.22 8.73 -8.45
CA GLU A 399 27.11 9.87 -7.53
C GLU A 399 25.75 10.57 -7.67
N PRO A 400 25.18 11.07 -6.56
CA PRO A 400 23.90 11.74 -6.58
C PRO A 400 24.02 13.05 -7.37
N SER A 401 23.45 13.08 -8.58
CA SER A 401 23.21 14.36 -9.23
C SER A 401 22.16 15.10 -8.41
N SER A 402 22.58 16.14 -7.68
CA SER A 402 21.69 17.16 -7.18
C SER A 402 20.88 17.69 -8.39
N SER A 403 19.55 17.65 -8.26
CA SER A 403 18.53 17.98 -9.29
C SER A 403 18.11 16.85 -10.26
N SER A 404 17.30 15.91 -9.79
CA SER A 404 16.27 15.28 -10.65
C SER A 404 15.03 14.85 -9.86
N PHE A 405 14.22 15.85 -9.47
CA PHE A 405 12.87 15.65 -8.97
C PHE A 405 11.96 15.07 -10.08
N PHE A 406 11.23 14.00 -9.74
CA PHE A 406 10.24 13.27 -10.53
C PHE A 406 10.74 12.66 -11.86
N ARG A 407 10.73 11.32 -11.96
CA ARG A 407 10.05 10.53 -13.01
C ARG A 407 10.69 9.15 -13.23
N ARG A 408 9.96 8.10 -12.89
CA ARG A 408 9.78 6.93 -13.78
C ARG A 408 8.34 6.43 -13.72
N ASN A 409 7.41 7.33 -14.03
CA ASN A 409 6.22 6.99 -14.80
C ASN A 409 6.38 7.77 -16.11
N SER A 410 6.51 7.05 -17.23
CA SER A 410 6.47 7.54 -18.62
C SER A 410 7.21 8.87 -18.92
N ARG A 411 8.48 8.78 -19.34
CA ARG A 411 9.10 9.77 -20.25
C ARG A 411 9.38 9.09 -21.59
N TRP A 412 8.38 9.03 -22.46
CA TRP A 412 8.61 8.99 -23.90
C TRP A 412 8.07 10.33 -24.43
N GLY A 413 8.94 11.13 -25.07
CA GLY A 413 8.61 12.43 -25.67
C GLY A 413 9.01 13.68 -24.87
N ASN A 414 10.24 14.18 -25.09
CA ASN A 414 10.52 15.47 -25.73
C ASN A 414 12.03 15.76 -25.67
N SER A 415 12.68 15.61 -26.82
CA SER A 415 13.99 16.17 -27.11
C SER A 415 13.88 17.67 -27.31
N GLN A 416 14.61 18.46 -26.51
CA GLN A 416 15.46 19.56 -26.95
C GLN A 416 16.03 20.31 -25.73
N GLN A 417 17.27 19.97 -25.36
CA GLN A 417 18.39 20.92 -25.19
C GLN A 417 19.63 20.13 -24.73
N GLY A 418 20.77 20.44 -25.34
CA GLY A 418 21.97 19.63 -25.31
C GLY A 418 22.63 19.51 -23.93
N SER A 419 22.88 18.27 -23.53
CA SER A 419 24.13 17.82 -22.90
C SER A 419 24.19 16.28 -23.06
N GLY A 420 25.39 15.74 -23.26
CA GLY A 420 25.61 14.37 -23.72
C GLY A 420 24.85 13.32 -22.91
N HIS A 421 24.04 12.51 -23.57
CA HIS A 421 23.34 11.38 -22.97
C HIS A 421 24.34 10.28 -22.60
N ARG A 422 24.85 10.27 -21.37
CA ARG A 422 25.32 9.01 -20.76
C ARG A 422 24.08 8.21 -20.38
N LYS A 423 23.85 7.08 -21.06
CA LYS A 423 22.84 6.08 -20.69
C LYS A 423 23.05 5.69 -19.23
N THR A 424 22.12 6.04 -18.33
CA THR A 424 22.08 5.50 -16.97
C THR A 424 21.71 4.02 -17.04
N ILE A 425 22.66 3.14 -16.70
CA ILE A 425 22.54 1.67 -16.83
C ILE A 425 21.70 1.06 -15.67
N ALA A 426 21.29 1.85 -14.67
CA ALA A 426 20.65 1.35 -13.44
C ALA A 426 19.21 1.88 -13.21
N ARG A 427 18.46 1.19 -12.36
CA ARG A 427 17.17 1.67 -11.83
C ARG A 427 17.41 2.61 -10.65
N ASP A 428 16.88 3.82 -10.75
CA ASP A 428 16.93 4.81 -9.67
C ASP A 428 16.17 4.32 -8.44
N SER A 429 16.54 4.87 -7.28
CA SER A 429 15.83 4.73 -6.02
C SER A 429 14.37 5.17 -6.12
N ILE A 430 13.52 4.59 -5.27
CA ILE A 430 12.12 5.00 -5.18
C ILE A 430 11.98 6.10 -4.13
N ASN A 431 11.44 7.24 -4.53
CA ASN A 431 11.11 8.33 -3.62
C ASN A 431 9.70 8.16 -3.05
N ILE A 432 9.62 7.81 -1.77
CA ILE A 432 8.37 7.72 -1.02
C ILE A 432 8.05 9.11 -0.47
N LYS A 433 6.91 9.67 -0.88
CA LYS A 433 6.47 10.98 -0.39
C LYS A 433 5.99 10.88 1.05
N ILE A 434 6.60 11.62 1.96
CA ILE A 434 6.22 11.69 3.38
C ILE A 434 5.30 12.91 3.61
N ASP A 435 5.74 14.08 3.17
CA ASP A 435 4.96 15.32 3.21
C ASP A 435 5.27 16.17 1.95
N PRO A 436 4.68 17.37 1.77
CA PRO A 436 4.95 18.20 0.58
C PRO A 436 6.42 18.62 0.39
N ARG A 437 7.24 18.63 1.45
CA ARG A 437 8.65 19.06 1.48
C ARG A 437 9.61 17.89 1.72
N LEU A 438 9.13 16.79 2.31
CA LEU A 438 9.96 15.63 2.66
C LEU A 438 9.61 14.41 1.81
N SER A 439 10.64 13.81 1.22
CA SER A 439 10.59 12.48 0.60
C SER A 439 11.64 11.58 1.24
N PHE A 440 11.36 10.29 1.29
CA PHE A 440 12.27 9.25 1.75
C PHE A 440 12.77 8.49 0.52
N GLU A 441 14.08 8.51 0.30
CA GLU A 441 14.72 7.79 -0.80
C GLU A 441 14.96 6.34 -0.36
N SER A 442 14.37 5.39 -1.08
CA SER A 442 14.40 3.97 -0.72
C SER A 442 15.14 3.18 -1.79
N SER A 443 16.23 2.52 -1.37
CA SER A 443 17.07 1.67 -2.22
C SER A 443 17.14 0.21 -1.78
N PHE A 444 16.66 -0.71 -2.60
CA PHE A 444 16.51 -2.12 -2.19
C PHE A 444 16.56 -3.08 -3.37
N LEU A 445 16.74 -4.36 -3.04
CA LEU A 445 16.71 -5.46 -4.00
C LEU A 445 15.29 -6.06 -4.08
N LYS A 446 14.58 -5.82 -5.19
CA LYS A 446 13.26 -6.42 -5.44
C LYS A 446 13.40 -7.82 -6.03
N LEU A 447 13.00 -8.81 -5.25
CA LEU A 447 13.04 -10.22 -5.60
C LEU A 447 11.62 -10.74 -5.87
N PRO A 448 11.38 -11.47 -6.97
CA PRO A 448 10.09 -12.09 -7.21
C PRO A 448 9.69 -13.01 -6.06
N GLY A 449 8.47 -12.83 -5.56
CA GLY A 449 7.91 -13.62 -4.46
C GLY A 449 8.12 -13.01 -3.07
N CYS A 450 8.71 -11.82 -2.96
CA CYS A 450 8.89 -11.12 -1.70
C CYS A 450 8.71 -9.60 -1.87
N VAL A 451 7.99 -8.97 -0.93
CA VAL A 451 7.78 -7.51 -0.89
C VAL A 451 8.67 -6.88 0.19
N PRO A 452 9.66 -6.05 -0.18
CA PRO A 452 10.40 -5.26 0.80
C PRO A 452 9.54 -4.09 1.31
N ILE A 453 9.59 -3.82 2.61
CA ILE A 453 8.93 -2.67 3.25
C ILE A 453 9.87 -2.10 4.30
N ASP A 454 10.26 -0.84 4.13
CA ASP A 454 11.11 -0.15 5.10
C ASP A 454 10.25 0.37 6.26
N VAL A 455 10.58 -0.05 7.48
CA VAL A 455 9.83 0.32 8.68
C VAL A 455 10.00 1.81 8.99
N CYS A 456 11.18 2.39 8.76
CA CYS A 456 11.42 3.81 8.95
C CYS A 456 10.54 4.64 8.01
N ALA A 457 10.48 4.27 6.73
CA ALA A 457 9.60 4.94 5.76
C ALA A 457 8.12 4.88 6.17
N SER A 458 7.68 3.72 6.65
CA SER A 458 6.31 3.50 7.14
C SER A 458 5.99 4.41 8.34
N PHE A 459 6.89 4.49 9.31
CA PHE A 459 6.69 5.34 10.50
C PHE A 459 6.79 6.83 10.20
N LEU A 460 7.58 7.22 9.20
CA LEU A 460 7.59 8.59 8.70
C LEU A 460 6.25 8.94 8.03
N GLN A 461 5.62 8.03 7.29
CA GLN A 461 4.26 8.24 6.76
C GLN A 461 3.21 8.34 7.88
N LEU A 462 3.32 7.54 8.94
CA LEU A 462 2.41 7.63 10.10
C LEU A 462 2.64 8.90 10.94
N HIS A 463 3.86 9.41 10.97
CA HIS A 463 4.27 10.55 11.78
C HIS A 463 5.07 11.59 10.97
N PRO A 464 4.46 12.22 9.94
CA PRO A 464 5.17 13.07 8.98
C PRO A 464 5.78 14.32 9.60
N HIS A 465 5.27 14.78 10.75
CA HIS A 465 5.76 15.96 11.46
C HIS A 465 6.75 15.64 12.59
N SER A 466 7.19 14.38 12.71
CA SER A 466 8.15 13.99 13.75
C SER A 466 9.52 14.62 13.50
N LYS A 467 10.10 15.21 14.55
CA LYS A 467 11.48 15.73 14.51
C LYS A 467 12.53 14.62 14.64
N LYS A 468 12.24 13.59 15.44
CA LYS A 468 13.08 12.40 15.66
C LYS A 468 12.63 11.25 14.74
N ARG A 469 13.59 10.39 14.36
CA ARG A 469 13.39 9.30 13.37
C ARG A 469 14.12 8.00 13.72
N SER A 470 14.66 7.87 14.94
CA SER A 470 15.34 6.64 15.36
C SER A 470 14.34 5.54 15.70
N LEU A 471 14.79 4.30 15.62
CA LEU A 471 14.01 3.13 16.05
C LEU A 471 13.57 3.27 17.52
N GLU A 472 14.50 3.62 18.40
CA GLU A 472 14.27 3.88 19.84
C GLU A 472 13.13 4.90 20.06
N PHE A 473 13.14 6.00 19.31
CA PHE A 473 12.10 7.02 19.43
C PHE A 473 10.72 6.49 19.04
N PHE A 474 10.63 5.67 17.98
CA PHE A 474 9.35 5.12 17.56
C PHE A 474 8.85 4.01 18.50
N LEU A 475 9.76 3.23 19.11
CA LEU A 475 9.43 2.27 20.17
C LEU A 475 8.80 2.98 21.37
N GLU A 476 9.48 4.00 21.90
CA GLU A 476 8.97 4.82 23.01
C GLU A 476 7.61 5.44 22.67
N LYS A 477 7.48 6.02 21.48
CA LYS A 477 6.24 6.64 21.01
C LYS A 477 5.07 5.65 20.91
N CYS A 478 5.36 4.37 20.69
CA CYS A 478 4.35 3.31 20.61
C CYS A 478 4.10 2.60 21.96
N GLY A 479 4.79 3.02 23.03
CA GLY A 479 4.75 2.36 24.33
C GLY A 479 5.22 0.91 24.24
N LEU A 480 6.29 0.67 23.47
CA LEU A 480 7.04 -0.59 23.45
C LEU A 480 8.30 -0.41 24.30
N ASP A 481 8.86 -1.54 24.75
CA ASP A 481 10.08 -1.53 25.53
C ASP A 481 11.21 -0.85 24.74
N GLY A 482 11.99 -0.04 25.44
CA GLY A 482 13.16 0.60 24.85
C GLY A 482 14.23 -0.42 24.50
N LYS A 483 15.14 -0.03 23.63
CA LYS A 483 16.31 -0.85 23.27
C LYS A 483 17.56 -0.40 24.02
N ALA A 484 18.44 -1.33 24.36
CA ALA A 484 19.76 -1.00 24.87
C ALA A 484 20.61 -0.38 23.76
N ASN A 485 21.28 0.75 24.02
CA ASN A 485 22.13 1.39 23.04
C ASN A 485 23.55 0.77 23.05
N MET A 486 24.07 0.41 21.87
CA MET A 486 25.45 -0.03 21.70
C MET A 486 26.22 1.00 20.87
N PRO A 487 27.10 1.83 21.49
CA PRO A 487 27.89 2.79 20.74
C PRO A 487 28.79 2.08 19.71
N MET A 488 28.89 2.65 18.51
CA MET A 488 29.70 2.10 17.42
C MET A 488 31.16 1.84 17.83
N SER A 489 31.73 2.70 18.69
CA SER A 489 33.08 2.50 19.24
C SER A 489 33.20 1.24 20.10
N SER A 490 32.16 0.87 20.84
CA SER A 490 32.12 -0.35 21.66
C SER A 490 31.96 -1.59 20.77
N LEU A 491 31.08 -1.51 19.78
CA LEU A 491 30.86 -2.58 18.79
C LEU A 491 32.14 -2.89 18.00
N TRP A 492 32.83 -1.86 17.52
CA TRP A 492 34.11 -2.00 16.82
C TRP A 492 35.21 -2.54 17.71
N LYS A 493 35.26 -2.10 18.97
CA LYS A 493 36.22 -2.64 19.95
C LYS A 493 36.00 -4.14 20.15
N TYR A 494 34.78 -4.56 20.45
CA TYR A 494 34.46 -5.97 20.67
C TYR A 494 34.75 -6.84 19.44
N TYR A 495 34.40 -6.36 18.25
CA TYR A 495 34.70 -7.08 17.01
C TYR A 495 36.21 -7.19 16.75
N SER A 496 36.96 -6.09 16.90
CA SER A 496 38.42 -6.10 16.70
C SER A 496 39.15 -7.01 17.70
N GLU A 497 38.73 -7.03 18.96
CA GLU A 497 39.23 -7.96 19.98
C GLU A 497 38.96 -9.42 19.57
N ALA A 498 37.74 -9.72 19.11
CA ALA A 498 37.37 -11.07 18.68
C ALA A 498 38.12 -11.53 17.42
N LYS A 499 38.44 -10.60 16.51
CA LYS A 499 39.21 -10.88 15.29
C LYS A 499 40.69 -11.16 15.57
N ASN A 500 41.26 -10.49 16.57
CA ASN A 500 42.68 -10.61 16.93
C ASN A 500 42.99 -11.80 17.86
N GLY A 501 41.98 -12.46 18.45
CA GLY A 501 42.18 -13.66 19.25
C GLY A 501 40.90 -14.16 19.95
N THR A 502 40.79 -15.48 20.13
CA THR A 502 39.63 -16.11 20.78
C THR A 502 39.88 -16.30 22.29
N SER A 503 39.42 -15.37 23.12
CA SER A 503 39.33 -15.54 24.56
C SER A 503 37.87 -15.81 24.98
N GLY A 504 37.67 -16.37 26.17
CA GLY A 504 36.31 -16.52 26.72
C GLY A 504 35.58 -15.17 26.90
N SER A 505 36.32 -14.07 27.10
CA SER A 505 35.76 -12.72 27.20
C SER A 505 35.36 -12.15 25.85
N SER A 506 36.14 -12.37 24.77
CA SER A 506 35.79 -11.85 23.43
C SER A 506 34.53 -12.53 22.87
N ALA A 507 34.37 -13.85 23.07
CA ALA A 507 33.15 -14.57 22.69
C ALA A 507 31.90 -14.10 23.46
N LYS A 508 32.05 -13.67 24.72
CA LYS A 508 30.96 -13.11 25.53
C LYS A 508 30.56 -11.71 25.03
N ASN A 509 31.52 -10.89 24.64
CA ASN A 509 31.25 -9.56 24.08
C ASN A 509 30.52 -9.67 22.73
N MET A 510 30.97 -10.57 21.85
CA MET A 510 30.28 -10.84 20.58
C MET A 510 28.87 -11.39 20.74
N HIS A 511 28.59 -12.13 21.81
CA HIS A 511 27.21 -12.50 22.15
C HIS A 511 26.39 -11.25 22.51
N GLY A 512 26.95 -10.27 23.22
CA GLY A 512 26.27 -9.00 23.48
C GLY A 512 25.92 -8.25 22.19
N VAL A 513 26.82 -8.25 21.20
CA VAL A 513 26.56 -7.67 19.87
C VAL A 513 25.46 -8.45 19.14
N ALA A 514 25.47 -9.79 19.23
CA ALA A 514 24.44 -10.64 18.63
C ALA A 514 23.04 -10.39 19.22
N ASP A 515 22.94 -10.23 20.55
CA ASP A 515 21.69 -9.90 21.22
C ASP A 515 21.17 -8.52 20.75
N TYR A 516 22.05 -7.52 20.67
CA TYR A 516 21.71 -6.19 20.16
C TYR A 516 21.16 -6.23 18.72
N CYS A 517 21.87 -6.86 17.79
CA CYS A 517 21.48 -6.94 16.38
C CYS A 517 20.16 -7.73 16.19
N ILE A 518 19.96 -8.83 16.93
CA ILE A 518 18.69 -9.58 16.89
C ILE A 518 17.51 -8.74 17.44
N ILE A 519 17.75 -7.97 18.50
CA ILE A 519 16.72 -7.12 19.12
C ILE A 519 16.30 -5.98 18.17
N ASP A 520 17.25 -5.38 17.45
CA ASP A 520 16.95 -4.36 16.43
C ASP A 520 16.09 -4.93 15.28
N ALA A 521 16.41 -6.14 14.80
CA ALA A 521 15.57 -6.84 13.83
C ALA A 521 14.18 -7.19 14.40
N LEU A 522 14.09 -7.64 15.65
CA LEU A 522 12.83 -8.02 16.30
C LEU A 522 11.87 -6.82 16.45
N HIS A 523 12.38 -5.69 16.92
CA HIS A 523 11.61 -4.47 17.16
C HIS A 523 10.93 -3.92 15.90
N CYS A 524 11.47 -4.20 14.72
CA CYS A 524 10.82 -3.88 13.44
C CYS A 524 9.44 -4.54 13.33
N GLN A 525 9.33 -5.84 13.63
CA GLN A 525 8.06 -6.55 13.57
C GLN A 525 7.10 -6.07 14.67
N GLU A 526 7.59 -5.86 15.89
CA GLU A 526 6.77 -5.37 17.00
C GLU A 526 6.10 -4.04 16.68
N LEU A 527 6.85 -3.11 16.08
CA LEU A 527 6.33 -1.83 15.60
C LEU A 527 5.25 -2.01 14.52
N MET A 528 5.51 -2.85 13.52
CA MET A 528 4.57 -3.09 12.41
C MET A 528 3.25 -3.72 12.89
N VAL A 529 3.32 -4.66 13.84
CA VAL A 529 2.13 -5.29 14.45
C VAL A 529 1.40 -4.31 15.37
N LYS A 530 2.12 -3.59 16.25
CA LYS A 530 1.54 -2.62 17.20
C LYS A 530 0.71 -1.55 16.49
N CYS A 531 1.20 -1.07 15.34
CA CYS A 531 0.54 -0.05 14.53
C CYS A 531 -0.36 -0.61 13.40
N ASN A 532 -0.45 -1.94 13.25
CA ASN A 532 -1.25 -2.63 12.24
C ASN A 532 -0.92 -2.23 10.78
N ILE A 533 0.35 -1.92 10.49
CA ILE A 533 0.74 -1.22 9.25
C ILE A 533 0.55 -2.09 8.00
N ILE A 534 0.96 -3.36 8.05
CA ILE A 534 0.83 -4.27 6.89
C ILE A 534 -0.66 -4.44 6.52
N ASN A 535 -1.52 -4.59 7.54
CA ASN A 535 -2.97 -4.72 7.33
C ASN A 535 -3.58 -3.41 6.78
N ASP A 536 -3.16 -2.24 7.26
CA ASP A 536 -3.53 -0.94 6.68
C ASP A 536 -3.15 -0.87 5.18
N TYR A 537 -1.92 -1.27 4.83
CA TYR A 537 -1.47 -1.31 3.43
C TYR A 537 -2.27 -2.29 2.57
N ARG A 538 -2.62 -3.47 3.11
CA ARG A 538 -3.44 -4.45 2.40
C ARG A 538 -4.85 -3.96 2.16
N GLU A 539 -5.48 -3.28 3.11
CA GLU A 539 -6.82 -2.70 2.90
C GLU A 539 -6.81 -1.59 1.84
N VAL A 540 -5.76 -0.75 1.85
CA VAL A 540 -5.56 0.24 0.79
C VAL A 540 -5.36 -0.44 -0.57
N ALA A 541 -4.53 -1.49 -0.65
CA ALA A 541 -4.25 -2.22 -1.89
C ALA A 541 -5.51 -2.92 -2.44
N SER A 542 -6.23 -3.57 -1.54
CA SER A 542 -7.44 -4.34 -1.75
C SER A 542 -8.58 -3.50 -2.35
N ILE A 543 -8.81 -2.28 -1.87
CA ILE A 543 -9.85 -1.39 -2.41
C ILE A 543 -9.53 -0.96 -3.85
N ALA A 544 -8.26 -0.74 -4.18
CA ALA A 544 -7.85 -0.20 -5.48
C ALA A 544 -7.31 -1.25 -6.46
N TYR A 545 -7.36 -2.55 -6.17
CA TYR A 545 -6.84 -3.61 -7.04
C TYR A 545 -5.36 -3.41 -7.44
N ILE A 546 -4.53 -3.03 -6.47
CA ILE A 546 -3.08 -2.88 -6.64
C ILE A 546 -2.34 -3.88 -5.74
N SER A 547 -1.03 -4.05 -5.94
CA SER A 547 -0.21 -4.92 -5.10
C SER A 547 0.09 -4.29 -3.72
N LEU A 548 0.51 -5.13 -2.77
CA LEU A 548 1.03 -4.65 -1.48
C LEU A 548 2.24 -3.72 -1.67
N PHE A 549 3.13 -4.06 -2.61
CA PHE A 549 4.28 -3.23 -2.99
C PHE A 549 3.83 -1.82 -3.43
N ASP A 550 2.81 -1.74 -4.28
CA ASP A 550 2.27 -0.48 -4.75
C ASP A 550 1.66 0.37 -3.62
N SER A 551 1.12 -0.29 -2.59
CA SER A 551 0.54 0.38 -1.43
C SER A 551 1.61 1.08 -0.57
N HIS A 552 2.78 0.48 -0.42
CA HIS A 552 3.88 1.10 0.34
C HIS A 552 4.60 2.19 -0.49
N TYR A 553 4.99 1.89 -1.72
CA TYR A 553 5.93 2.71 -2.50
C TYR A 553 5.31 3.82 -3.35
N TYR A 554 4.04 3.70 -3.76
CA TYR A 554 3.43 4.66 -4.69
C TYR A 554 2.45 5.60 -4.00
N ALA A 555 2.37 6.82 -4.52
CA ALA A 555 1.50 7.88 -4.01
C ALA A 555 0.00 7.52 -4.12
N ILE A 556 -0.79 8.08 -3.20
CA ILE A 556 -2.24 7.85 -3.12
C ILE A 556 -2.99 8.13 -4.43
N GLY A 557 -2.54 9.11 -5.21
CA GLY A 557 -3.19 9.49 -6.46
C GLY A 557 -3.22 8.38 -7.51
N MET A 558 -2.13 7.61 -7.63
CA MET A 558 -2.09 6.43 -8.50
C MET A 558 -3.13 5.39 -8.07
N LYS A 559 -3.27 5.17 -6.75
CA LYS A 559 -4.23 4.21 -6.18
C LYS A 559 -5.67 4.64 -6.44
N VAL A 560 -5.97 5.93 -6.27
CA VAL A 560 -7.28 6.52 -6.57
C VAL A 560 -7.60 6.37 -8.06
N CYS A 561 -6.65 6.65 -8.95
CA CYS A 561 -6.84 6.45 -10.39
C CYS A 561 -7.15 4.99 -10.73
N ASN A 562 -6.50 4.02 -10.08
CA ASN A 562 -6.77 2.61 -10.33
C ASN A 562 -8.17 2.18 -9.86
N LEU A 563 -8.62 2.68 -8.69
CA LEU A 563 -10.00 2.49 -8.20
C LEU A 563 -11.02 3.13 -9.16
N LEU A 564 -10.83 4.39 -9.53
CA LEU A 564 -11.71 5.07 -10.49
C LEU A 564 -11.77 4.32 -11.82
N GLY A 565 -10.64 3.78 -12.28
CA GLY A 565 -10.56 2.97 -13.48
C GLY A 565 -11.32 1.65 -13.40
N ALA A 566 -11.27 0.96 -12.25
CA ALA A 566 -12.03 -0.27 -12.01
C ALA A 566 -13.55 -0.03 -12.09
N GLU A 567 -13.99 1.09 -11.52
CA GLU A 567 -15.40 1.47 -11.44
C GLU A 567 -15.91 2.09 -12.75
N ALA A 568 -15.03 2.74 -13.51
CA ALA A 568 -15.30 3.19 -14.88
C ALA A 568 -15.51 1.98 -15.80
N TRP A 569 -14.61 1.01 -15.74
CA TRP A 569 -14.68 -0.23 -16.51
C TRP A 569 -15.99 -0.99 -16.27
N ALA A 570 -16.40 -1.13 -15.00
CA ALA A 570 -17.66 -1.77 -14.63
C ALA A 570 -18.93 -1.05 -15.13
N GLN A 571 -18.80 0.20 -15.59
CA GLN A 571 -19.90 1.01 -16.13
C GLN A 571 -19.77 1.26 -17.65
N ASP A 572 -18.94 0.48 -18.34
CA ASP A 572 -18.61 0.67 -19.75
C ASP A 572 -18.10 2.08 -20.07
N ILE A 573 -17.35 2.70 -19.15
CA ILE A 573 -16.71 3.99 -19.34
C ILE A 573 -15.23 3.77 -19.66
N LEU A 574 -14.79 4.24 -20.81
CA LEU A 574 -13.39 4.18 -21.22
C LEU A 574 -12.70 5.51 -20.95
N PHE A 575 -11.47 5.41 -20.47
CA PHE A 575 -10.62 6.55 -20.15
C PHE A 575 -9.20 6.32 -20.64
N SER A 576 -8.47 7.41 -20.86
CA SER A 576 -7.04 7.37 -21.14
C SER A 576 -6.26 7.50 -19.84
N MET A 577 -5.22 6.69 -19.68
CA MET A 577 -4.24 6.82 -18.61
C MET A 577 -3.11 7.80 -18.99
N ARG A 578 -3.12 8.31 -20.22
CA ARG A 578 -2.16 9.30 -20.68
C ARG A 578 -2.52 10.66 -20.09
N ILE A 579 -1.51 11.33 -19.56
CA ILE A 579 -1.67 12.66 -18.97
C ILE A 579 -2.10 13.62 -20.09
N SER A 580 -3.13 14.43 -19.82
CA SER A 580 -3.56 15.46 -20.76
C SER A 580 -2.41 16.46 -21.01
N ASN A 581 -2.29 16.96 -22.24
CA ASN A 581 -1.30 17.99 -22.58
C ASN A 581 -1.61 19.36 -21.92
N GLN A 582 -2.68 19.46 -21.13
CA GLN A 582 -3.05 20.64 -20.35
C GLN A 582 -2.13 20.78 -19.12
N ARG A 583 -0.83 20.92 -19.35
CA ARG A 583 0.15 21.28 -18.30
C ARG A 583 0.07 22.76 -18.02
N GLU A 584 -1.05 23.19 -17.46
CA GLU A 584 -1.22 24.58 -17.07
C GLU A 584 -0.78 24.79 -15.62
N SER A 585 0.32 25.53 -15.44
CA SER A 585 0.69 26.06 -14.13
C SER A 585 -0.22 27.24 -13.80
N GLY A 586 -0.96 27.17 -12.69
CA GLY A 586 -1.84 28.23 -12.23
C GLY A 586 -2.60 27.82 -10.97
N LYS A 587 -3.03 28.79 -10.17
CA LYS A 587 -3.87 28.54 -8.99
C LYS A 587 -5.32 28.87 -9.35
N TYR A 588 -6.21 27.91 -9.18
CA TYR A 588 -7.66 28.15 -9.10
C TYR A 588 -8.03 28.50 -7.65
N PRO A 589 -9.24 29.04 -7.38
CA PRO A 589 -9.63 29.41 -6.03
C PRO A 589 -9.53 28.23 -5.07
N GLY A 590 -8.73 28.39 -4.01
CA GLY A 590 -8.58 27.40 -2.95
C GLY A 590 -9.76 27.44 -1.98
N ALA A 591 -9.54 26.92 -0.77
CA ALA A 591 -10.51 27.05 0.31
C ALA A 591 -10.69 28.51 0.76
N TYR A 592 -11.86 28.82 1.31
CA TYR A 592 -12.13 30.12 1.95
C TYR A 592 -11.87 30.02 3.46
N VAL A 593 -11.25 31.06 4.02
CA VAL A 593 -10.97 31.18 5.45
C VAL A 593 -11.58 32.49 5.93
N PHE A 594 -12.40 32.41 6.99
CA PHE A 594 -12.89 33.60 7.65
C PHE A 594 -11.77 34.18 8.53
N PRO A 595 -11.53 35.50 8.48
CA PRO A 595 -10.49 36.10 9.31
C PRO A 595 -10.79 35.84 10.79
N PRO A 596 -9.79 35.44 11.59
CA PRO A 596 -9.98 35.22 13.01
C PRO A 596 -10.16 36.55 13.74
N GLU A 597 -11.12 36.60 14.66
CA GLU A 597 -11.12 37.59 15.73
C GLU A 597 -10.02 37.23 16.74
N LYS A 598 -8.94 38.01 16.77
CA LYS A 598 -7.78 37.75 17.63
C LYS A 598 -8.11 38.09 19.08
N GLY A 599 -7.73 37.21 20.00
CA GLY A 599 -7.84 37.42 21.45
C GLY A 599 -8.77 36.40 22.13
N LEU A 600 -8.53 36.15 23.42
CA LEU A 600 -9.38 35.35 24.32
C LEU A 600 -10.32 36.22 25.16
N GLU A 601 -10.59 37.45 24.72
CA GLU A 601 -11.53 38.38 25.36
C GLU A 601 -12.99 37.95 25.14
N ASN A 602 -13.29 36.68 25.38
CA ASN A 602 -14.63 36.13 25.31
C ASN A 602 -14.92 35.39 26.61
N LYS A 603 -15.91 35.87 27.36
CA LYS A 603 -16.38 35.24 28.60
C LYS A 603 -17.28 34.03 28.34
N ARG A 604 -17.62 33.74 27.08
CA ARG A 604 -18.54 32.67 26.68
C ARG A 604 -17.81 31.55 25.92
N PRO A 605 -18.26 30.29 26.05
CA PRO A 605 -17.76 29.18 25.24
C PRO A 605 -17.82 29.44 23.73
N VAL A 606 -16.85 28.87 23.01
CA VAL A 606 -16.83 28.82 21.54
C VAL A 606 -17.16 27.40 21.11
N THR A 607 -18.16 27.24 20.24
CA THR A 607 -18.56 25.94 19.70
C THR A 607 -18.19 25.82 18.23
N GLY A 608 -17.92 24.61 17.75
CA GLY A 608 -17.55 24.33 16.36
C GLY A 608 -18.68 23.64 15.60
N LEU A 609 -19.03 24.16 14.42
CA LEU A 609 -19.83 23.46 13.42
C LEU A 609 -18.92 23.07 12.26
N ASP A 610 -18.91 21.80 11.87
CA ASP A 610 -18.05 21.27 10.82
C ASP A 610 -18.84 20.42 9.81
N PHE A 611 -18.47 20.50 8.53
CA PHE A 611 -18.99 19.63 7.50
C PHE A 611 -18.31 18.27 7.53
N ALA A 612 -19.09 17.21 7.74
CA ALA A 612 -18.59 15.84 7.57
C ALA A 612 -18.21 15.58 6.10
N SER A 613 -16.90 15.48 5.82
CA SER A 613 -16.36 15.19 4.49
C SER A 613 -16.84 16.18 3.41
N LEU A 614 -16.56 17.48 3.59
CA LEU A 614 -17.04 18.57 2.72
C LEU A 614 -16.90 18.27 1.21
N TYR A 615 -15.69 18.04 0.71
CA TYR A 615 -15.47 17.86 -0.73
C TYR A 615 -16.15 16.61 -1.32
N PRO A 616 -16.06 15.41 -0.70
CA PRO A 616 -16.88 14.27 -1.12
C PRO A 616 -18.37 14.57 -1.17
N SER A 617 -18.90 15.27 -0.15
CA SER A 617 -20.31 15.64 -0.07
C SER A 617 -20.72 16.61 -1.17
N ILE A 618 -19.88 17.58 -1.52
CA ILE A 618 -20.08 18.50 -2.66
C ILE A 618 -20.09 17.73 -3.97
N ILE A 619 -19.11 16.82 -4.16
CA ILE A 619 -19.02 16.01 -5.38
C ILE A 619 -20.32 15.23 -5.60
N MET A 620 -20.79 14.55 -4.56
CA MET A 620 -22.06 13.80 -4.60
C MET A 620 -23.26 14.73 -4.85
N ALA A 621 -23.42 15.79 -4.05
CA ALA A 621 -24.61 16.65 -4.09
C ALA A 621 -24.79 17.39 -5.42
N TYR A 622 -23.69 17.83 -6.04
CA TYR A 622 -23.72 18.58 -7.29
C TYR A 622 -23.52 17.72 -8.54
N ASN A 623 -23.34 16.40 -8.39
CA ASN A 623 -23.05 15.46 -9.48
C ASN A 623 -21.75 15.80 -10.24
N LEU A 624 -20.71 16.18 -9.52
CA LEU A 624 -19.44 16.60 -10.11
C LEU A 624 -18.64 15.38 -10.55
N SER A 625 -18.68 15.05 -11.84
CA SER A 625 -17.96 13.90 -12.43
C SER A 625 -17.56 14.21 -13.87
N PRO A 626 -16.38 13.76 -14.37
CA PRO A 626 -15.87 14.14 -15.69
C PRO A 626 -16.85 13.95 -16.87
N GLU A 627 -17.65 12.87 -16.81
CA GLU A 627 -18.62 12.44 -17.82
C GLU A 627 -20.01 13.10 -17.66
N LYS A 628 -20.16 13.97 -16.66
CA LYS A 628 -21.35 14.82 -16.46
C LYS A 628 -21.09 16.31 -16.75
N MET A 629 -19.82 16.65 -17.01
CA MET A 629 -19.40 18.02 -17.27
C MET A 629 -19.70 18.46 -18.70
N ILE A 630 -20.09 19.72 -18.84
CA ILE A 630 -20.38 20.42 -20.09
C ILE A 630 -19.53 21.69 -20.09
N SER A 631 -18.77 21.90 -21.16
CA SER A 631 -17.82 23.03 -21.27
C SER A 631 -18.30 24.13 -22.22
N THR A 632 -19.39 23.91 -22.97
CA THR A 632 -19.89 24.90 -23.95
C THR A 632 -21.30 25.38 -23.61
N LEU A 633 -21.57 26.67 -23.87
CA LEU A 633 -22.88 27.27 -23.65
C LEU A 633 -23.95 26.65 -24.57
N SER A 634 -23.59 26.38 -25.83
CA SER A 634 -24.49 25.76 -26.82
C SER A 634 -25.02 24.39 -26.36
N GLU A 635 -24.14 23.54 -25.84
CA GLU A 635 -24.54 22.24 -25.27
C GLU A 635 -25.38 22.40 -24.01
N ALA A 636 -25.03 23.34 -23.14
CA ALA A 636 -25.81 23.62 -21.94
C ALA A 636 -27.23 24.08 -22.29
N ASP A 637 -27.40 24.96 -23.28
CA ASP A 637 -28.71 25.45 -23.71
C ASP A 637 -29.52 24.39 -24.46
N LYS A 638 -28.86 23.49 -25.20
CA LYS A 638 -29.49 22.28 -25.73
C LYS A 638 -30.06 21.42 -24.60
N LEU A 639 -29.26 21.11 -23.58
CA LEU A 639 -29.69 20.25 -22.47
C LEU A 639 -30.79 20.90 -21.61
N LYS A 640 -30.79 22.23 -21.45
CA LYS A 640 -31.90 22.95 -20.81
C LYS A 640 -33.20 22.82 -21.61
N ARG A 641 -33.15 22.92 -22.94
CA ARG A 641 -34.31 22.67 -23.82
C ARG A 641 -34.82 21.23 -23.71
N GLU A 642 -33.94 20.28 -23.41
CA GLU A 642 -34.27 18.89 -23.09
C GLU A 642 -34.71 18.68 -21.62
N ASN A 643 -35.06 19.76 -20.90
CA ASN A 643 -35.50 19.75 -19.50
C ASN A 643 -34.49 19.15 -18.50
N LYS A 644 -33.18 19.19 -18.81
CA LYS A 644 -32.14 18.80 -17.85
C LYS A 644 -31.85 19.96 -16.89
N VAL A 645 -31.76 19.64 -15.60
CA VAL A 645 -31.35 20.60 -14.57
C VAL A 645 -29.82 20.65 -14.53
N LEU A 646 -29.26 21.85 -14.67
CA LEU A 646 -27.81 22.07 -14.66
C LEU A 646 -27.37 22.82 -13.41
N HIS A 647 -26.21 22.47 -12.88
CA HIS A 647 -25.49 23.31 -11.90
C HIS A 647 -24.39 24.08 -12.62
N SER A 648 -24.41 25.41 -12.45
CA SER A 648 -23.43 26.31 -13.06
C SER A 648 -22.18 26.39 -12.21
N ILE A 649 -21.02 26.33 -12.86
CA ILE A 649 -19.70 26.47 -12.26
C ILE A 649 -19.08 27.73 -12.86
N GLU A 650 -18.75 28.70 -12.02
CA GLU A 650 -18.09 29.94 -12.44
C GLU A 650 -17.00 30.32 -11.44
N PHE A 651 -15.78 30.54 -11.95
CA PHE A 651 -14.67 31.04 -11.15
C PHE A 651 -13.62 31.71 -12.04
N LYS A 652 -12.68 32.45 -11.44
CA LYS A 652 -11.54 33.03 -12.17
C LYS A 652 -10.32 32.11 -12.10
N TYR A 653 -9.66 31.91 -13.24
CA TYR A 653 -8.38 31.22 -13.35
C TYR A 653 -7.42 32.08 -14.16
N LYS A 654 -6.27 32.46 -13.56
CA LYS A 654 -5.32 33.42 -14.16
C LYS A 654 -5.98 34.73 -14.64
N GLY A 655 -7.00 35.20 -13.91
CA GLY A 655 -7.78 36.39 -14.26
C GLY A 655 -8.90 36.16 -15.28
N ASN A 656 -8.89 35.04 -16.01
CA ASN A 656 -9.90 34.69 -16.99
C ASN A 656 -11.11 33.99 -16.34
N PRO A 657 -12.35 34.30 -16.77
CA PRO A 657 -13.53 33.58 -16.32
C PRO A 657 -13.52 32.16 -16.90
N VAL A 658 -13.66 31.17 -16.03
CA VAL A 658 -13.92 29.77 -16.37
C VAL A 658 -15.39 29.51 -16.11
N ARG A 659 -16.09 28.99 -17.11
CA ARG A 659 -17.52 28.63 -17.03
C ARG A 659 -17.71 27.19 -17.48
N ALA A 660 -18.45 26.43 -16.69
CA ALA A 660 -18.85 25.08 -17.02
C ALA A 660 -20.19 24.75 -16.36
N TRP A 661 -20.76 23.61 -16.74
CA TRP A 661 -21.98 23.10 -16.13
C TRP A 661 -21.82 21.61 -15.84
N THR A 662 -22.59 21.13 -14.86
CA THR A 662 -22.79 19.69 -14.67
C THR A 662 -24.28 19.37 -14.66
N VAL A 663 -24.64 18.23 -15.24
CA VAL A 663 -26.02 17.72 -15.21
C VAL A 663 -26.34 17.20 -13.81
N ARG A 664 -27.37 17.74 -13.16
CA ARG A 664 -27.81 17.30 -11.83
C ARG A 664 -28.47 15.93 -11.89
N HIS A 665 -28.18 15.06 -10.92
CA HIS A 665 -28.77 13.72 -10.86
C HIS A 665 -30.21 13.70 -10.31
N GLY A 666 -30.67 14.77 -9.63
CA GLY A 666 -32.05 14.85 -9.10
C GLY A 666 -32.42 13.71 -8.14
N ASN A 667 -31.46 13.23 -7.36
CA ASN A 667 -31.54 12.02 -6.52
C ASN A 667 -31.87 10.70 -7.26
N LYS A 668 -31.80 10.66 -8.60
CA LYS A 668 -32.01 9.44 -9.38
C LYS A 668 -30.69 8.68 -9.56
N SER A 669 -30.68 7.39 -9.23
CA SER A 669 -29.47 6.55 -9.19
C SER A 669 -28.81 6.38 -10.57
N ASP A 670 -29.62 6.22 -11.62
CA ASP A 670 -29.21 6.09 -13.01
C ASP A 670 -28.58 7.38 -13.58
N GLN A 671 -28.92 8.55 -12.99
CA GLN A 671 -28.39 9.85 -13.42
C GLN A 671 -27.11 10.26 -12.69
N LYS A 672 -26.72 9.56 -11.62
CA LYS A 672 -25.48 9.83 -10.87
C LYS A 672 -24.26 9.58 -11.75
N GLY A 673 -23.28 10.48 -11.64
CA GLY A 673 -21.98 10.30 -12.26
C GLY A 673 -21.13 9.23 -11.58
N LEU A 674 -20.02 8.87 -12.23
CA LEU A 674 -19.03 7.91 -11.76
C LEU A 674 -18.56 8.27 -10.34
N PHE A 675 -18.08 9.50 -10.14
CA PHE A 675 -17.52 9.93 -8.87
C PHE A 675 -18.56 9.89 -7.73
N PRO A 676 -19.77 10.49 -7.88
CA PRO A 676 -20.85 10.38 -6.92
C PRO A 676 -21.21 8.94 -6.53
N LYS A 677 -21.37 8.03 -7.50
CA LYS A 677 -21.73 6.62 -7.22
C LYS A 677 -20.67 5.93 -6.36
N ILE A 678 -19.40 6.11 -6.69
CA ILE A 678 -18.30 5.48 -5.95
C ILE A 678 -18.24 6.05 -4.53
N LEU A 679 -18.30 7.38 -4.38
CA LEU A 679 -18.25 8.03 -3.06
C LEU A 679 -19.42 7.63 -2.17
N GLU A 680 -20.63 7.51 -2.73
CA GLU A 680 -21.80 7.05 -2.01
C GLU A 680 -21.65 5.59 -1.54
N ASN A 681 -21.17 4.70 -2.42
CA ASN A 681 -20.88 3.31 -2.07
C ASN A 681 -19.84 3.23 -0.95
N LEU A 682 -18.72 3.96 -1.08
CA LEU A 682 -17.67 4.02 -0.06
C LEU A 682 -18.20 4.58 1.28
N LEU A 683 -19.01 5.63 1.25
CA LEU A 683 -19.62 6.20 2.45
C LEU A 683 -20.53 5.18 3.15
N ASN A 684 -21.37 4.47 2.39
CA ASN A 684 -22.27 3.45 2.91
C ASN A 684 -21.49 2.29 3.56
N VAL A 685 -20.45 1.79 2.88
CA VAL A 685 -19.56 0.76 3.42
C VAL A 685 -18.90 1.23 4.72
N ARG A 686 -18.38 2.46 4.73
CA ARG A 686 -17.73 3.05 5.90
C ARG A 686 -18.70 3.21 7.08
N ASN A 687 -19.93 3.63 6.84
CA ASN A 687 -20.94 3.81 7.89
C ASN A 687 -21.30 2.46 8.53
N LYS A 688 -21.46 1.40 7.73
CA LYS A 688 -21.67 0.02 8.23
C LYS A 688 -20.50 -0.42 9.13
N MET A 689 -19.26 -0.22 8.68
CA MET A 689 -18.06 -0.55 9.47
C MET A 689 -17.99 0.25 10.77
N LYS A 690 -18.30 1.55 10.75
CA LYS A 690 -18.32 2.40 11.96
C LYS A 690 -19.40 1.97 12.96
N ALA A 691 -20.56 1.51 12.48
CA ALA A 691 -21.62 0.98 13.34
C ALA A 691 -21.15 -0.29 14.09
N GLN A 692 -20.41 -1.17 13.40
CA GLN A 692 -19.80 -2.36 14.00
C GLN A 692 -18.62 -2.04 14.93
N LEU A 693 -17.81 -1.02 14.60
CA LEU A 693 -16.67 -0.60 15.43
C LEU A 693 -17.08 -0.07 16.81
N LYS A 694 -18.27 0.54 16.93
CA LYS A 694 -18.72 1.15 18.19
C LYS A 694 -18.81 0.13 19.34
N PRO A 695 -19.54 -1.00 19.24
CA PRO A 695 -19.57 -2.03 20.29
C PRO A 695 -18.22 -2.74 20.47
N LEU A 696 -17.49 -3.02 19.40
CA LEU A 696 -16.15 -3.62 19.45
C LEU A 696 -15.14 -2.74 20.21
N GLY A 697 -15.18 -1.43 19.98
CA GLY A 697 -14.35 -0.45 20.67
C GLY A 697 -14.64 -0.40 22.17
N LYS A 698 -15.93 -0.36 22.55
CA LYS A 698 -16.31 -0.46 23.96
C LYS A 698 -15.83 -1.76 24.60
N LYS A 699 -16.01 -2.90 23.94
CA LYS A 699 -15.52 -4.21 24.42
C LYS A 699 -14.00 -4.19 24.63
N LYS A 700 -13.25 -3.67 23.65
CA LYS A 700 -11.79 -3.50 23.74
C LYS A 700 -11.41 -2.63 24.92
N ASP A 701 -12.05 -1.48 25.11
CA ASP A 701 -11.72 -0.53 26.18
C ASP A 701 -12.03 -1.13 27.56
N HIS A 702 -13.18 -1.81 27.71
CA HIS A 702 -13.58 -2.45 28.98
C HIS A 702 -12.60 -3.56 29.38
N VAL A 703 -12.27 -4.47 28.46
CA VAL A 703 -11.32 -5.56 28.72
C VAL A 703 -9.90 -5.01 28.90
N GLY A 704 -9.55 -3.94 28.19
CA GLY A 704 -8.27 -3.24 28.31
C GLY A 704 -8.03 -2.65 29.72
N LYS A 705 -9.06 -2.09 30.35
CA LYS A 705 -8.98 -1.62 31.75
C LYS A 705 -8.55 -2.73 32.72
N VAL A 706 -9.10 -3.94 32.53
CA VAL A 706 -8.73 -5.11 33.34
C VAL A 706 -7.27 -5.49 33.09
N LYS A 707 -6.83 -5.53 31.81
CA LYS A 707 -5.42 -5.82 31.48
C LYS A 707 -4.45 -4.84 32.12
N SER A 708 -4.70 -3.53 32.01
CA SER A 708 -3.81 -2.52 32.58
C SER A 708 -3.68 -2.66 34.10
N ARG A 709 -4.79 -2.88 34.81
CA ARG A 709 -4.73 -3.14 36.26
C ARG A 709 -3.99 -4.42 36.62
N MET A 710 -4.08 -5.46 35.78
CA MET A 710 -3.29 -6.69 35.98
C MET A 710 -1.79 -6.46 35.76
N GLU A 711 -1.40 -5.60 34.83
CA GLU A 711 0.01 -5.26 34.55
C GLU A 711 0.61 -4.34 35.62
N GLU A 712 -0.22 -3.51 36.27
CA GLU A 712 0.18 -2.63 37.37
C GLU A 712 0.27 -3.34 38.73
N ALA A 713 -0.40 -4.50 38.88
CA ALA A 713 -0.46 -5.19 40.15
C ALA A 713 0.82 -6.00 40.44
N SER A 714 1.46 -5.71 41.58
CA SER A 714 2.68 -6.38 42.05
C SER A 714 2.46 -7.83 42.54
N GLU A 715 1.20 -8.22 42.79
CA GLU A 715 0.79 -9.54 43.28
C GLU A 715 0.02 -10.35 42.20
N SER A 716 0.08 -11.68 42.26
CA SER A 716 -0.62 -12.56 41.32
C SER A 716 -2.13 -12.60 41.57
N PHE A 717 -2.86 -11.56 41.14
CA PHE A 717 -4.32 -11.55 41.19
C PHE A 717 -4.96 -12.46 40.15
N SER A 718 -6.10 -13.05 40.51
CA SER A 718 -6.98 -13.71 39.53
C SER A 718 -7.66 -12.67 38.63
N VAL A 719 -8.03 -13.07 37.40
CA VAL A 719 -8.81 -12.20 36.49
C VAL A 719 -10.13 -11.77 37.16
N ALA A 720 -10.79 -12.68 37.90
CA ALA A 720 -12.01 -12.39 38.64
C ALA A 720 -11.86 -11.27 39.69
N SER A 721 -10.77 -11.28 40.47
CA SER A 721 -10.53 -10.24 41.49
C SER A 721 -10.32 -8.87 40.86
N VAL A 722 -9.59 -8.79 39.75
CA VAL A 722 -9.36 -7.50 39.06
C VAL A 722 -10.63 -6.99 38.39
N ILE A 723 -11.45 -7.88 37.81
CA ILE A 723 -12.77 -7.48 37.28
C ILE A 723 -13.63 -6.86 38.38
N LYS A 724 -13.69 -7.48 39.57
CA LYS A 724 -14.46 -6.95 40.71
C LYS A 724 -13.96 -5.56 41.13
N ASP A 725 -12.64 -5.38 41.19
CA ASP A 725 -12.00 -4.10 41.50
C ASP A 725 -12.32 -3.02 40.45
N VAL A 726 -12.23 -3.34 39.16
CA VAL A 726 -12.63 -2.44 38.06
C VAL A 726 -14.09 -2.03 38.20
N LEU A 727 -14.99 -2.98 38.45
CA LEU A 727 -16.41 -2.72 38.62
C LEU A 727 -16.71 -1.82 39.83
N SER A 728 -15.99 -2.02 40.94
CA SER A 728 -16.18 -1.22 42.16
C SER A 728 -15.86 0.27 42.00
N SER A 729 -15.04 0.61 40.99
CA SER A 729 -14.65 2.00 40.70
C SER A 729 -15.63 2.78 39.80
N ILE A 730 -16.76 2.18 39.42
CA ILE A 730 -17.75 2.80 38.51
C ILE A 730 -18.99 3.22 39.31
N GLU A 731 -19.21 4.53 39.44
CA GLU A 731 -20.34 5.10 40.19
C GLU A 731 -21.67 5.07 39.40
N ASP A 732 -21.61 5.19 38.07
CA ASP A 732 -22.81 5.19 37.22
C ASP A 732 -23.39 3.77 37.07
N LYS A 733 -24.65 3.59 37.49
CA LYS A 733 -25.31 2.27 37.49
C LYS A 733 -25.49 1.68 36.08
N ASN A 734 -25.72 2.51 35.07
CA ASN A 734 -25.92 2.06 33.70
C ASN A 734 -24.58 1.65 33.08
N GLU A 735 -23.54 2.46 33.29
CA GLU A 735 -22.17 2.14 32.87
C GLU A 735 -21.66 0.86 33.58
N HIS A 736 -21.93 0.72 34.87
CA HIS A 736 -21.59 -0.47 35.64
C HIS A 736 -22.23 -1.73 35.05
N ALA A 737 -23.54 -1.70 34.76
CA ALA A 737 -24.25 -2.84 34.17
C ALA A 737 -23.72 -3.20 32.77
N GLU A 738 -23.42 -2.19 31.94
CA GLU A 738 -22.83 -2.40 30.60
C GLU A 738 -21.45 -3.07 30.69
N ILE A 739 -20.58 -2.56 31.57
CA ILE A 739 -19.22 -3.09 31.76
C ILE A 739 -19.28 -4.50 32.35
N ALA A 740 -20.12 -4.75 33.36
CA ALA A 740 -20.29 -6.06 33.96
C ALA A 740 -20.71 -7.11 32.91
N ASN A 741 -21.72 -6.82 32.09
CA ASN A 741 -22.16 -7.71 31.02
C ASN A 741 -21.04 -8.00 30.00
N THR A 742 -20.20 -7.00 29.71
CA THR A 742 -19.05 -7.15 28.82
C THR A 742 -17.97 -8.07 29.40
N LEU A 743 -17.72 -7.96 30.71
CA LEU A 743 -16.62 -8.66 31.40
C LEU A 743 -16.99 -10.05 31.93
N ASN A 744 -18.29 -10.34 32.11
CA ASN A 744 -18.77 -11.63 32.61
C ASN A 744 -18.14 -12.87 31.94
N PRO A 745 -17.96 -12.92 30.60
CA PRO A 745 -17.34 -14.08 29.94
C PRO A 745 -15.88 -14.35 30.34
N PHE A 746 -15.20 -13.38 30.95
CA PHE A 746 -13.76 -13.44 31.25
C PHE A 746 -13.45 -13.86 32.69
N ILE A 747 -14.46 -13.90 33.57
CA ILE A 747 -14.27 -14.07 35.03
C ILE A 747 -13.55 -15.38 35.37
N SER A 748 -13.86 -16.46 34.65
CA SER A 748 -13.31 -17.79 34.91
C SER A 748 -12.00 -18.09 34.17
N LEU A 749 -11.49 -17.16 33.37
CA LEU A 749 -10.32 -17.40 32.54
C LEU A 749 -9.02 -17.29 33.34
N SER A 750 -8.04 -18.12 32.96
CA SER A 750 -6.65 -17.89 33.37
C SER A 750 -6.10 -16.61 32.70
N TYR A 751 -5.06 -16.01 33.28
CA TYR A 751 -4.47 -14.81 32.71
C TYR A 751 -3.96 -15.01 31.28
N ASP A 752 -3.41 -16.19 30.97
CA ASP A 752 -2.92 -16.49 29.62
C ASP A 752 -4.04 -16.58 28.59
N VAL A 753 -5.17 -17.21 28.94
CA VAL A 753 -6.34 -17.28 28.06
C VAL A 753 -6.96 -15.90 27.93
N PHE A 754 -7.08 -15.14 29.02
CA PHE A 754 -7.54 -13.75 29.01
C PHE A 754 -6.70 -12.87 28.08
N ARG A 755 -5.36 -12.97 28.13
CA ARG A 755 -4.46 -12.22 27.24
C ARG A 755 -4.67 -12.57 25.78
N LYS A 756 -4.86 -13.86 25.45
CA LYS A 756 -5.15 -14.32 24.08
C LYS A 756 -6.49 -13.77 23.58
N GLU A 757 -7.54 -13.83 24.38
CA GLU A 757 -8.86 -13.28 24.05
C GLU A 757 -8.82 -11.76 23.85
N TYR A 758 -8.14 -11.03 24.74
CA TYR A 758 -7.95 -9.58 24.59
C TYR A 758 -7.17 -9.23 23.32
N SER A 759 -6.13 -9.99 23.00
CA SER A 759 -5.38 -9.86 21.75
C SER A 759 -6.28 -10.09 20.52
N SER A 760 -7.17 -11.08 20.58
CA SER A 760 -8.17 -11.33 19.52
C SER A 760 -9.12 -10.14 19.35
N ILE A 761 -9.68 -9.61 20.44
CA ILE A 761 -10.56 -8.42 20.39
C ILE A 761 -9.83 -7.20 19.82
N CYS A 762 -8.58 -6.98 20.25
CA CYS A 762 -7.75 -5.91 19.71
C CYS A 762 -7.53 -6.07 18.20
N PHE A 763 -7.25 -7.29 17.76
CA PHE A 763 -7.08 -7.62 16.35
C PHE A 763 -8.36 -7.34 15.55
N ASP A 764 -9.52 -7.82 16.00
CA ASP A 764 -10.80 -7.63 15.31
C ASP A 764 -11.15 -6.14 15.17
N TYR A 765 -10.98 -5.38 16.25
CA TYR A 765 -11.15 -3.94 16.23
C TYR A 765 -10.17 -3.26 15.26
N ASN A 766 -8.88 -3.61 15.33
CA ASN A 766 -7.86 -3.00 14.48
C ASN A 766 -8.07 -3.32 13.00
N SER A 767 -8.39 -4.57 12.65
CA SER A 767 -8.72 -5.02 11.30
C SER A 767 -9.91 -4.23 10.72
N LEU A 768 -11.00 -4.10 11.46
CA LEU A 768 -12.16 -3.33 11.02
C LEU A 768 -11.87 -1.82 10.95
N ASN A 769 -11.02 -1.30 11.85
CA ASN A 769 -10.60 0.09 11.84
C ASN A 769 -9.70 0.41 10.64
N SER A 770 -8.81 -0.51 10.25
CA SER A 770 -7.99 -0.43 9.04
C SER A 770 -8.86 -0.29 7.79
N LYS A 771 -9.89 -1.14 7.68
CA LYS A 771 -10.88 -1.08 6.58
C LYS A 771 -11.55 0.29 6.49
N GLN A 772 -12.09 0.82 7.59
CA GLN A 772 -12.77 2.13 7.54
C GLN A 772 -11.80 3.29 7.29
N LYS A 773 -10.56 3.21 7.78
CA LYS A 773 -9.51 4.22 7.52
C LYS A 773 -9.13 4.23 6.04
N ALA A 774 -8.93 3.07 5.42
CA ALA A 774 -8.64 2.96 3.99
C ALA A 774 -9.78 3.56 3.14
N VAL A 775 -11.03 3.26 3.48
CA VAL A 775 -12.19 3.88 2.80
C VAL A 775 -12.20 5.40 2.95
N LYS A 776 -11.96 5.91 4.17
CA LYS A 776 -11.85 7.37 4.43
C LYS A 776 -10.74 8.01 3.59
N LEU A 777 -9.58 7.34 3.49
CA LEU A 777 -8.43 7.80 2.71
C LEU A 777 -8.79 7.98 1.24
N TYR A 778 -9.45 7.00 0.62
CA TYR A 778 -9.91 7.11 -0.77
C TYR A 778 -10.93 8.22 -0.95
N MET A 779 -11.97 8.28 -0.12
CA MET A 779 -13.01 9.32 -0.22
C MET A 779 -12.39 10.73 -0.22
N ASN A 780 -11.45 11.00 0.68
CA ASN A 780 -10.83 12.31 0.80
C ASN A 780 -9.85 12.64 -0.34
N SER A 781 -9.43 11.65 -1.14
CA SER A 781 -8.40 11.82 -2.17
C SER A 781 -8.94 12.06 -3.58
N PHE A 782 -10.24 11.83 -3.82
CA PHE A 782 -10.85 11.97 -5.16
C PHE A 782 -10.71 13.39 -5.72
N TYR A 783 -11.00 14.40 -4.90
CA TYR A 783 -10.84 15.80 -5.29
C TYR A 783 -9.39 16.11 -5.70
N GLY A 784 -8.41 15.57 -4.98
CA GLY A 784 -6.99 15.79 -5.26
C GLY A 784 -6.60 15.37 -6.68
N GLU A 785 -7.20 14.30 -7.20
CA GLU A 785 -6.93 13.83 -8.57
C GLU A 785 -7.51 14.77 -9.63
N THR A 786 -8.69 15.36 -9.39
CA THR A 786 -9.27 16.33 -10.32
C THR A 786 -8.44 17.59 -10.48
N GLY A 787 -7.72 17.98 -9.41
CA GLY A 787 -6.86 19.17 -9.37
C GLY A 787 -5.40 18.91 -9.70
N ASN A 788 -4.99 17.65 -9.84
CA ASN A 788 -3.62 17.27 -10.17
C ASN A 788 -3.45 17.18 -11.68
N SER A 789 -2.72 18.11 -12.30
CA SER A 789 -2.49 18.14 -13.76
C SER A 789 -1.74 16.92 -14.32
N ASN A 790 -1.17 16.08 -13.45
CA ASN A 790 -0.58 14.80 -13.84
C ASN A 790 -1.54 13.61 -13.70
N SER A 791 -2.78 13.84 -13.27
CA SER A 791 -3.81 12.81 -13.17
C SER A 791 -4.51 12.61 -14.51
N PRO A 792 -4.85 11.37 -14.91
CA PRO A 792 -5.72 11.10 -16.05
C PRO A 792 -7.14 11.65 -15.86
N PHE A 793 -7.54 11.91 -14.61
CA PHE A 793 -8.85 12.49 -14.26
C PHE A 793 -8.78 14.02 -14.01
N TYR A 794 -7.67 14.67 -14.38
CA TYR A 794 -7.53 16.11 -14.27
C TYR A 794 -8.61 16.82 -15.09
N LYS A 795 -9.35 17.72 -14.44
CA LYS A 795 -10.29 18.62 -15.11
C LYS A 795 -10.43 19.89 -14.28
N LEU A 796 -9.89 20.99 -14.81
CA LEU A 796 -9.80 22.27 -14.09
C LEU A 796 -11.17 22.75 -13.60
N GLU A 797 -12.19 22.65 -14.45
CA GLU A 797 -13.55 23.09 -14.15
C GLU A 797 -14.19 22.23 -13.06
N LEU A 798 -13.82 20.95 -12.98
CA LEU A 798 -14.26 20.05 -11.94
C LEU A 798 -13.62 20.41 -10.60
N ALA A 799 -12.30 20.58 -10.57
CA ALA A 799 -11.56 20.95 -9.35
C ALA A 799 -11.98 22.32 -8.81
N GLY A 800 -12.08 23.32 -9.68
CA GLY A 800 -12.55 24.66 -9.33
C GLY A 800 -14.03 24.69 -8.95
N GLY A 801 -14.86 23.83 -9.54
CA GLY A 801 -16.27 23.67 -9.18
C GLY A 801 -16.47 23.10 -7.78
N VAL A 802 -15.63 22.15 -7.36
CA VAL A 802 -15.65 21.62 -5.98
C VAL A 802 -15.30 22.73 -4.98
N THR A 803 -14.23 23.49 -5.21
CA THR A 803 -13.79 24.51 -4.27
C THR A 803 -14.75 25.70 -4.23
N SER A 804 -15.24 26.18 -5.39
CA SER A 804 -16.19 27.31 -5.44
C SER A 804 -17.50 26.99 -4.73
N ALA A 805 -18.06 25.79 -4.95
CA ALA A 805 -19.24 25.32 -4.23
C ALA A 805 -19.00 25.21 -2.71
N GLY A 806 -17.79 24.82 -2.30
CA GLY A 806 -17.40 24.80 -0.89
C GLY A 806 -17.38 26.19 -0.26
N GLN A 807 -16.80 27.17 -0.95
CA GLN A 807 -16.81 28.57 -0.49
C GLN A 807 -18.23 29.13 -0.40
N GLU A 808 -19.08 28.82 -1.37
CA GLU A 808 -20.46 29.26 -1.38
C GLU A 808 -21.25 28.66 -0.21
N ASN A 809 -21.13 27.35 0.01
CA ASN A 809 -21.82 26.66 1.10
C ASN A 809 -21.43 27.21 2.47
N ILE A 810 -20.13 27.37 2.76
CA ILE A 810 -19.69 27.85 4.07
C ILE A 810 -20.12 29.30 4.33
N LYS A 811 -20.16 30.14 3.28
CA LYS A 811 -20.67 31.53 3.36
C LYS A 811 -22.18 31.55 3.64
N ARG A 812 -22.96 30.69 2.99
CA ARG A 812 -24.41 30.55 3.26
C ARG A 812 -24.68 30.10 4.69
N VAL A 813 -23.90 29.14 5.21
CA VAL A 813 -24.02 28.73 6.63
C VAL A 813 -23.65 29.87 7.56
N ALA A 814 -22.55 30.60 7.28
CA ALA A 814 -22.14 31.76 8.06
C ALA A 814 -23.22 32.86 8.11
N GLU A 815 -23.86 33.15 6.98
CA GLU A 815 -25.00 34.08 6.92
C GLU A 815 -26.20 33.58 7.73
N TYR A 816 -26.51 32.28 7.64
CA TYR A 816 -27.62 31.68 8.38
C TYR A 816 -27.41 31.78 9.90
N VAL A 817 -26.23 31.41 10.40
CA VAL A 817 -25.95 31.45 11.85
C VAL A 817 -25.90 32.89 12.39
N LYS A 818 -25.35 33.83 11.61
CA LYS A 818 -25.38 35.26 11.94
C LYS A 818 -26.81 35.79 12.06
N LYS A 819 -27.70 35.41 11.14
CA LYS A 819 -29.14 35.76 11.21
C LYS A 819 -29.84 35.17 12.44
N LYS A 820 -29.29 34.12 13.06
CA LYS A 820 -29.78 33.53 14.31
C LYS A 820 -29.15 34.15 15.57
N GLY A 821 -28.33 35.19 15.42
CA GLY A 821 -27.70 35.92 16.53
C GLY A 821 -26.36 35.33 16.99
N PHE A 822 -25.85 34.29 16.33
CA PHE A 822 -24.54 33.72 16.66
C PHE A 822 -23.42 34.61 16.12
N GLY A 823 -22.38 34.81 16.93
CA GLY A 823 -21.13 35.41 16.49
C GLY A 823 -20.23 34.38 15.80
N ILE A 824 -19.36 34.82 14.89
CA ILE A 824 -18.36 33.95 14.24
C ILE A 824 -16.98 34.44 14.63
N LYS A 825 -16.25 33.65 15.42
CA LYS A 825 -14.89 33.97 15.86
C LYS A 825 -13.84 33.58 14.84
N TYR A 826 -14.06 32.45 14.16
CA TYR A 826 -13.15 31.91 13.17
C TYR A 826 -13.90 30.96 12.23
N GLY A 827 -13.34 30.71 11.06
CA GLY A 827 -13.82 29.66 10.17
C GLY A 827 -12.72 29.20 9.24
N ASN A 828 -12.52 27.90 9.15
CA ASN A 828 -11.55 27.28 8.27
C ASN A 828 -12.29 26.35 7.31
N THR A 829 -12.28 26.64 6.00
CA THR A 829 -12.69 25.74 4.90
C THR A 829 -14.05 25.05 5.06
N ASP A 830 -14.14 24.07 5.96
CA ASP A 830 -15.26 23.21 6.30
C ASP A 830 -15.90 23.49 7.67
N SER A 831 -15.28 24.32 8.51
CA SER A 831 -15.73 24.58 9.89
C SER A 831 -15.93 26.06 10.21
N LEU A 832 -16.91 26.33 11.09
CA LEU A 832 -17.17 27.63 11.70
C LEU A 832 -17.13 27.52 13.23
N TYR A 833 -16.44 28.47 13.85
CA TYR A 833 -16.31 28.58 15.30
C TYR A 833 -17.15 29.75 15.78
N LEU A 834 -18.16 29.44 16.58
CA LEU A 834 -19.28 30.30 16.88
C LEU A 834 -19.34 30.66 18.36
N THR A 835 -19.84 31.85 18.65
CA THR A 835 -20.30 32.23 20.00
C THR A 835 -21.81 32.22 20.03
N CYS A 836 -22.38 31.53 21.01
CA CYS A 836 -23.82 31.54 21.23
C CYS A 836 -24.28 32.94 21.70
N PRO A 837 -25.52 33.34 21.35
CA PRO A 837 -26.15 34.52 21.92
C PRO A 837 -26.21 34.48 23.46
N ASP A 838 -26.24 35.64 24.12
CA ASP A 838 -26.26 35.71 25.59
C ASP A 838 -27.48 35.02 26.23
N PHE A 839 -28.64 35.03 25.57
CA PHE A 839 -29.85 34.36 26.09
C PHE A 839 -29.66 32.85 26.29
N CYS A 840 -28.71 32.21 25.60
CA CYS A 840 -28.40 30.80 25.81
C CYS A 840 -27.78 30.51 27.20
N TYR A 841 -27.24 31.54 27.86
CA TYR A 841 -26.53 31.41 29.12
C TYR A 841 -27.33 31.92 30.33
N GLU A 842 -28.50 32.54 30.14
CA GLU A 842 -29.29 33.12 31.23
C GLU A 842 -29.51 32.16 32.41
N LYS A 843 -29.88 30.90 32.14
CA LYS A 843 -30.05 29.88 33.19
C LYS A 843 -28.75 29.53 33.91
N CYS A 844 -27.64 29.47 33.19
CA CYS A 844 -26.32 29.18 33.76
C CYS A 844 -25.80 30.35 34.59
N ASP A 845 -26.01 31.58 34.10
CA ASP A 845 -25.61 32.81 34.79
C ASP A 845 -26.41 32.99 36.08
N LEU A 846 -27.72 32.74 36.05
CA LEU A 846 -28.57 32.71 37.26
C LEU A 846 -28.08 31.67 38.27
N ALA A 847 -27.84 30.43 37.83
CA ALA A 847 -27.36 29.37 38.70
C ALA A 847 -25.98 29.66 39.32
N TYR A 848 -25.10 30.34 38.58
CA TYR A 848 -23.78 30.77 39.06
C TYR A 848 -23.89 31.92 40.07
N ASN A 849 -24.71 32.94 39.77
CA ASN A 849 -24.87 34.12 40.62
C ASN A 849 -25.62 33.83 41.93
N ASP A 850 -26.51 32.84 41.96
CA ASP A 850 -27.28 32.44 43.16
C ASP A 850 -26.46 31.64 44.20
N GLY A 851 -25.14 31.51 44.03
CA GLY A 851 -24.24 30.86 45.01
C GLY A 851 -24.44 29.35 45.20
N LYS A 852 -25.37 28.72 44.48
CA LYS A 852 -25.64 27.27 44.51
C LYS A 852 -24.79 26.46 43.52
N GLY A 853 -23.97 27.13 42.70
CA GLY A 853 -23.23 26.50 41.61
C GLY A 853 -21.76 26.25 41.91
N ALA A 854 -21.44 25.19 42.65
CA ALA A 854 -20.16 24.51 42.41
C ALA A 854 -20.31 23.75 41.08
N THR A 855 -19.90 24.36 39.96
CA THR A 855 -19.91 23.69 38.65
C THR A 855 -18.78 22.67 38.60
N SER A 856 -19.02 21.48 39.17
CA SER A 856 -18.32 20.28 38.76
C SER A 856 -18.72 19.94 37.32
N LYS A 857 -17.76 19.46 36.52
CA LYS A 857 -17.88 19.14 35.08
C LYS A 857 -19.31 18.76 34.65
N LEU A 858 -19.96 19.63 33.89
CA LEU A 858 -21.05 19.21 33.00
C LEU A 858 -20.43 18.25 31.97
N LYS A 859 -20.65 16.95 32.15
CA LYS A 859 -20.44 15.95 31.10
C LYS A 859 -21.45 16.27 29.99
N TYR A 860 -20.95 16.79 28.87
CA TYR A 860 -21.69 16.92 27.61
C TYR A 860 -21.87 15.58 26.93
#